data_AF-A0A931JYI6-F1
#
_entry.id   AF-A0A931JYI6-F1
#
_cell.length_a   1.000
_cell.length_b   1.000
_cell.length_c   1.000
_cell.angle_alpha   90.00
_cell.angle_beta   90.00
_cell.angle_gamma   90.00
#
_symmetry.space_group_name_H-M   'P 1'
#
loop_
_entity.id
_entity.type
_entity.pdbx_description
1 polymer ?
#
loop_
_entity_poly.entity_id
_entity_poly.type
_entity_poly.pdbx_seq_one_letter_code
_entity_poly.pdbx_strand_id
1 'polypeptide(L)'
;MKHAPRRSSLHRTTGSARATGLFAAAFLLLGFAGVIIFFARRERAGAVPPPMTDTSRPPDITKIPTGNGGGMATGLVQGSAMQVQLVDDKDPSRVQAEITADRSTPLANDEFSFVKPKARVYLRDGRTVVVDADKGRARMPQGAAGRPQNGLLEGNVVIRLFPPTPGHKISPTDTPLLTTTAPSVKFDASLGRLEFPAGVKTVGDQIDFEGQGLTVLYDEAKKRIDGAHLEHLTRLIIYPGPARPAPRIAAAPAPPAPAAPQAPAASTASPAAATIAPPQPVETLYRLVAHDQVSVRQGARSITSDDMLAWLRLVDGKLRPAAVASLAPPTAPDIPASHASAFRVLPAAYQPVGAAVKLPAPSAKPASPDDPIEIHWSGAMDAALESSTPGELARNDVFVRFTSPRPLGVLARDEASRASARGSLIDYGATVREATVSGADTQGAKLESDGRGEALGQRFEIALNTGLVRSPGPGQLRALGKANAPQGTLAWANDAEFQMAMDRGQIQPRPTSAKLRGKVHASDGAATVNAESLDATFFPGTSALSYVKMVGNATADDGKPDAGRLSADTLDLNFEPLAGGDSRPSRVDLNGHASVAQRDQSLAAGRIIADLSPGENGRTDVTAMNATQDVTVRGKDGLTITGDEVRATPADDWAEVRSRAVDGVRMCQGASTILTSHVQFDGRSRLVHVPAPGTLWHEITPSPSDASNPNDAPSNLQLTWGDWLEFDDAAGVGRCQGATVAILTRPGSERDTLRADSAEIRLSQPAPGQRRVLDTAIAIGTPQRPASAESKHFAPGGEQVVQAMYVEGARIEADQSRQQFSVPGAGKALLADHREADPGTQAQASPGARPGLALGNTSARGDTLLTWNDSMQYDRSAGRLHVVGKVRSIHVLDQERMQLDCEDLVANLSTDAAPDRQGRLTSALASGGAWLRTQGRELAAGQVSFDAINQIATADANIGGPVTITDPKTGVPVKASHVTWYMKDDRIEAKGVQQIAAPK
;
A
#
# COMPACT_ATOMS: atom_id res chain seq x y z
N MET A 1 40.40 31.38 22.81
CA MET A 1 39.97 31.39 24.22
C MET A 1 39.22 30.08 24.51
N LYS A 2 39.23 29.63 25.77
CA LYS A 2 38.50 28.49 26.41
C LYS A 2 37.18 28.08 25.69
N HIS A 3 36.76 26.81 25.58
CA HIS A 3 36.88 25.66 26.49
C HIS A 3 36.82 24.30 25.75
N ALA A 4 37.49 23.27 26.27
CA ALA A 4 37.24 21.86 25.91
C ALA A 4 36.44 21.14 27.02
N PRO A 5 35.46 20.28 26.70
CA PRO A 5 34.82 19.40 27.67
C PRO A 5 35.35 17.95 27.62
N ARG A 6 35.58 17.36 28.80
CA ARG A 6 36.05 15.98 28.98
C ARG A 6 34.99 14.95 28.56
N ARG A 7 35.40 13.87 27.89
CA ARG A 7 34.60 12.64 27.78
C ARG A 7 34.52 11.96 29.15
N SER A 8 33.33 11.55 29.55
CA SER A 8 33.13 10.57 30.63
C SER A 8 32.31 9.39 30.08
N SER A 9 32.84 8.19 30.19
CA SER A 9 32.24 6.97 29.68
C SER A 9 31.48 6.24 30.78
N LEU A 10 30.15 6.15 30.65
CA LEU A 10 29.31 5.30 31.48
C LEU A 10 28.53 4.34 30.60
N HIS A 11 28.79 3.04 30.78
CA HIS A 11 28.05 1.98 30.10
C HIS A 11 26.55 2.07 30.44
N ARG A 12 25.69 1.95 29.43
CA ARG A 12 24.27 1.65 29.61
C ARG A 12 23.91 0.36 28.91
N THR A 13 23.44 -0.58 29.70
CA THR A 13 22.71 -1.77 29.26
C THR A 13 21.29 -1.38 28.83
N THR A 14 20.84 -1.92 27.70
CA THR A 14 19.49 -1.70 27.16
C THR A 14 18.49 -2.68 27.79
N GLY A 15 17.64 -2.18 28.67
CA GLY A 15 16.52 -2.96 29.24
C GLY A 15 15.37 -3.07 28.24
N SER A 16 15.08 -4.28 27.75
CA SER A 16 13.89 -4.57 26.93
C SER A 16 12.69 -4.89 27.83
N ALA A 17 11.65 -4.05 27.76
CA ALA A 17 10.37 -4.31 28.41
C ALA A 17 9.53 -5.25 27.52
N ARG A 18 8.98 -6.33 28.10
CA ARG A 18 8.23 -7.36 27.39
C ARG A 18 6.74 -7.35 27.75
N ALA A 19 5.89 -7.27 26.72
CA ALA A 19 4.51 -7.77 26.69
C ALA A 19 4.54 -9.23 26.16
N THR A 20 3.54 -10.12 26.19
CA THR A 20 2.11 -10.22 26.62
C THR A 20 1.89 -11.72 26.98
N GLY A 21 0.87 -12.24 27.70
CA GLY A 21 -0.40 -11.75 28.25
C GLY A 21 -1.12 -12.87 29.04
N LEU A 22 -2.42 -13.09 28.82
CA LEU A 22 -3.28 -14.11 29.46
C LEU A 22 -2.63 -15.50 29.71
N PHE A 23 -2.61 -15.93 30.98
CA PHE A 23 -2.40 -17.32 31.42
C PHE A 23 -3.25 -17.73 32.64
N ALA A 24 -3.68 -16.77 33.46
CA ALA A 24 -4.35 -16.99 34.74
C ALA A 24 -5.57 -17.95 34.69
N ALA A 25 -6.37 -17.85 33.63
CA ALA A 25 -7.54 -18.69 33.38
C ALA A 25 -7.21 -20.19 33.25
N ALA A 26 -6.02 -20.54 32.76
CA ALA A 26 -5.59 -21.94 32.68
C ALA A 26 -5.49 -22.61 34.05
N PHE A 27 -4.94 -21.86 35.01
CA PHE A 27 -4.62 -22.41 36.32
C PHE A 27 -5.75 -22.25 37.31
N LEU A 28 -6.67 -21.32 37.08
CA LEU A 28 -7.99 -21.24 37.71
C LEU A 28 -8.62 -22.64 37.88
N LEU A 29 -8.65 -23.39 36.78
CA LEU A 29 -9.09 -24.77 36.78
C LEU A 29 -8.06 -25.72 37.41
N LEU A 30 -6.76 -25.48 37.40
CA LEU A 30 -5.78 -26.26 38.19
C LEU A 30 -5.95 -26.13 39.72
N GLY A 31 -6.61 -25.11 40.23
CA GLY A 31 -6.92 -24.98 41.67
C GLY A 31 -8.16 -25.78 42.04
N PHE A 32 -9.24 -25.60 41.30
CA PHE A 32 -10.44 -26.40 41.54
C PHE A 32 -10.24 -27.87 41.12
N ALA A 33 -9.54 -28.12 40.01
CA ALA A 33 -8.95 -29.42 39.73
C ALA A 33 -7.96 -29.81 40.82
N GLY A 34 -7.21 -28.88 41.42
CA GLY A 34 -6.34 -29.16 42.57
C GLY A 34 -7.12 -29.84 43.68
N VAL A 35 -8.31 -29.33 44.04
CA VAL A 35 -9.25 -29.96 44.97
C VAL A 35 -9.85 -31.26 44.41
N ILE A 36 -10.28 -31.30 43.13
CA ILE A 36 -10.79 -32.53 42.50
C ILE A 36 -9.74 -33.63 42.43
N ILE A 37 -8.65 -33.43 41.69
CA ILE A 37 -7.45 -34.27 41.57
C ILE A 37 -6.93 -34.67 42.96
N PHE A 38 -7.04 -33.81 43.98
CA PHE A 38 -6.68 -34.18 45.34
C PHE A 38 -7.56 -35.31 45.90
N PHE A 39 -8.89 -35.19 45.79
CA PHE A 39 -9.85 -36.24 46.21
C PHE A 39 -9.96 -37.42 45.21
N ALA A 40 -9.67 -37.19 43.92
CA ALA A 40 -9.89 -38.11 42.80
C ALA A 40 -8.61 -38.80 42.28
N ARG A 41 -7.40 -38.36 42.66
CA ARG A 41 -6.18 -39.17 42.46
C ARG A 41 -6.35 -40.47 43.21
N ARG A 42 -6.65 -41.54 42.50
CA ARG A 42 -6.70 -42.91 43.06
C ARG A 42 -6.22 -43.88 41.99
N GLU A 43 -5.06 -43.54 41.43
CA GLU A 43 -4.43 -44.27 40.35
C GLU A 43 -4.03 -45.69 40.77
N ARG A 44 -4.16 -46.62 39.83
CA ARG A 44 -3.61 -47.96 39.96
C ARG A 44 -2.11 -47.86 39.68
N ALA A 45 -1.28 -47.89 40.72
CA ALA A 45 0.11 -48.25 40.53
C ALA A 45 0.15 -49.72 40.07
N GLY A 46 0.38 -49.94 38.77
CA GLY A 46 0.64 -51.27 38.18
C GLY A 46 2.02 -51.83 38.54
N ALA A 47 2.75 -51.16 39.44
CA ALA A 47 3.94 -51.72 40.05
C ALA A 47 3.50 -52.85 40.99
N VAL A 48 3.76 -54.09 40.58
CA VAL A 48 3.86 -55.22 41.52
C VAL A 48 4.82 -54.75 42.61
N PRO A 49 4.41 -54.69 43.90
CA PRO A 49 5.32 -54.26 44.94
C PRO A 49 6.52 -55.21 44.96
N PRO A 50 7.77 -54.70 45.10
CA PRO A 50 8.91 -55.59 45.28
C PRO A 50 8.60 -56.54 46.45
N PRO A 51 8.96 -57.84 46.36
CA PRO A 51 8.67 -58.78 47.41
C PRO A 51 9.23 -58.24 48.72
N MET A 52 8.35 -58.05 49.71
CA MET A 52 8.76 -57.47 50.99
C MET A 52 9.82 -58.37 51.63
N THR A 53 11.05 -57.89 51.70
CA THR A 53 12.11 -58.58 52.43
C THR A 53 11.77 -58.56 53.91
N ASP A 54 11.49 -59.75 54.42
CA ASP A 54 10.95 -60.01 55.76
C ASP A 54 11.78 -59.39 56.89
N THR A 55 11.32 -58.25 57.40
CA THR A 55 11.65 -57.78 58.76
C THR A 55 10.40 -57.15 59.38
N SER A 56 9.89 -57.77 60.45
CA SER A 56 8.68 -57.39 61.17
C SER A 56 7.37 -57.42 60.37
N ARG A 57 6.99 -58.61 59.87
CA ARG A 57 5.60 -58.92 59.54
C ARG A 57 4.68 -58.55 60.74
N PRO A 58 3.66 -57.69 60.58
CA PRO A 58 2.66 -57.46 61.63
C PRO A 58 2.04 -58.80 62.04
N PRO A 59 1.60 -58.96 63.31
CA PRO A 59 0.88 -60.17 63.71
C PRO A 59 -0.30 -60.37 62.77
N ASP A 60 -0.32 -61.55 62.15
CA ASP A 60 -1.37 -62.01 61.26
C ASP A 60 -2.73 -61.80 61.94
N ILE A 61 -3.60 -60.98 61.33
CA ILE A 61 -4.87 -60.57 61.96
C ILE A 61 -5.81 -61.76 62.18
N THR A 62 -5.58 -62.89 61.47
CA THR A 62 -6.28 -64.16 61.67
C THR A 62 -5.83 -64.92 62.93
N LYS A 63 -4.77 -64.47 63.60
CA LYS A 63 -4.20 -65.08 64.82
C LYS A 63 -4.49 -64.29 66.11
N ILE A 64 -5.28 -63.22 66.03
CA ILE A 64 -5.88 -62.63 67.24
C ILE A 64 -6.89 -63.66 67.77
N PRO A 65 -6.84 -64.08 69.05
CA PRO A 65 -7.74 -65.10 69.56
C PRO A 65 -9.20 -64.70 69.40
N THR A 66 -9.92 -65.39 68.52
CA THR A 66 -11.38 -65.29 68.40
C THR A 66 -12.01 -65.94 69.63
N GLY A 67 -12.19 -65.13 70.69
CA GLY A 67 -13.08 -65.51 71.78
C GLY A 67 -14.47 -65.79 71.20
N ASN A 68 -15.03 -66.98 71.51
CA ASN A 68 -16.30 -67.44 70.93
C ASN A 68 -17.47 -66.52 71.34
N GLY A 69 -17.76 -65.55 70.47
CA GLY A 69 -18.85 -64.60 70.55
C GLY A 69 -18.82 -63.73 69.30
N GLY A 70 -19.73 -63.98 68.35
CA GLY A 70 -19.66 -63.41 67.00
C GLY A 70 -19.86 -61.89 66.96
N GLY A 71 -19.11 -61.23 66.06
CA GLY A 71 -19.26 -59.79 65.75
C GLY A 71 -17.97 -59.00 65.90
N MET A 72 -17.42 -58.51 64.78
CA MET A 72 -16.19 -57.69 64.74
C MET A 72 -16.43 -56.25 65.26
N ALA A 73 -16.71 -56.10 66.56
CA ALA A 73 -16.87 -54.79 67.22
C ALA A 73 -16.57 -54.80 68.74
N THR A 74 -15.76 -55.75 69.23
CA THR A 74 -15.43 -55.96 70.66
C THR A 74 -14.44 -54.93 71.26
N GLY A 75 -14.56 -53.65 70.87
CA GLY A 75 -13.73 -52.53 71.34
C GLY A 75 -14.47 -51.30 71.87
N LEU A 76 -15.81 -51.24 71.74
CA LEU A 76 -16.63 -50.11 72.18
C LEU A 76 -17.05 -50.23 73.66
N VAL A 77 -16.05 -50.31 74.55
CA VAL A 77 -16.29 -50.25 76.00
C VAL A 77 -16.51 -48.79 76.42
N GLN A 78 -17.61 -48.54 77.12
CA GLN A 78 -18.02 -47.21 77.57
C GLN A 78 -16.97 -46.59 78.50
N GLY A 79 -16.40 -45.44 78.11
CA GLY A 79 -15.55 -44.60 78.96
C GLY A 79 -14.03 -44.71 78.74
N SER A 80 -13.55 -45.72 78.01
CA SER A 80 -12.13 -45.88 77.66
C SER A 80 -11.76 -45.25 76.31
N ALA A 81 -10.45 -45.16 76.03
CA ALA A 81 -9.95 -44.79 74.71
C ALA A 81 -10.44 -45.81 73.66
N MET A 82 -10.90 -45.30 72.52
CA MET A 82 -11.42 -46.09 71.41
C MET A 82 -10.32 -46.27 70.36
N GLN A 83 -10.24 -47.47 69.78
CA GLN A 83 -9.51 -47.73 68.54
C GLN A 83 -10.30 -48.72 67.70
N VAL A 84 -10.64 -48.34 66.47
CA VAL A 84 -11.31 -49.17 65.47
C VAL A 84 -10.43 -49.22 64.22
N GLN A 85 -10.16 -50.41 63.71
CA GLN A 85 -9.50 -50.61 62.43
C GLN A 85 -10.53 -51.12 61.42
N LEU A 86 -10.54 -50.50 60.25
CA LEU A 86 -11.43 -50.80 59.14
C LEU A 86 -10.58 -51.42 58.03
N VAL A 87 -10.91 -52.63 57.59
CA VAL A 87 -10.27 -53.29 56.44
C VAL A 87 -11.03 -52.97 55.15
N ASP A 88 -10.38 -53.12 53.99
CA ASP A 88 -10.97 -52.93 52.67
C ASP A 88 -11.83 -54.15 52.29
N ASP A 89 -13.11 -53.96 51.96
CA ASP A 89 -14.05 -55.09 51.70
C ASP A 89 -13.60 -56.00 50.54
N LYS A 90 -12.81 -55.44 49.60
CA LYS A 90 -12.31 -56.17 48.42
C LYS A 90 -10.89 -56.69 48.63
N ASP A 91 -10.27 -56.37 49.75
CA ASP A 91 -8.93 -56.81 50.16
C ASP A 91 -8.80 -56.78 51.70
N PRO A 92 -9.28 -57.82 52.40
CA PRO A 92 -9.23 -57.85 53.87
C PRO A 92 -7.82 -57.79 54.46
N SER A 93 -6.76 -58.00 53.66
CA SER A 93 -5.36 -57.84 54.09
C SER A 93 -4.94 -56.37 54.24
N ARG A 94 -5.72 -55.46 53.65
CA ARG A 94 -5.43 -54.03 53.59
C ARG A 94 -6.29 -53.27 54.60
N VAL A 95 -5.63 -52.66 55.60
CA VAL A 95 -6.27 -51.66 56.46
C VAL A 95 -6.65 -50.45 55.59
N GLN A 96 -7.95 -50.18 55.51
CA GLN A 96 -8.52 -49.01 54.82
C GLN A 96 -8.49 -47.77 55.72
N ALA A 97 -8.76 -47.92 57.02
CA ALA A 97 -8.71 -46.81 57.97
C ALA A 97 -8.48 -47.26 59.42
N GLU A 98 -8.00 -46.33 60.26
CA GLU A 98 -7.87 -46.43 61.71
C GLU A 98 -8.56 -45.23 62.35
N ILE A 99 -9.51 -45.45 63.27
CA ILE A 99 -10.23 -44.40 64.00
C ILE A 99 -9.90 -44.56 65.48
N THR A 100 -9.37 -43.51 66.11
CA THR A 100 -9.10 -43.45 67.55
C THR A 100 -9.81 -42.27 68.21
N ALA A 101 -10.13 -42.36 69.49
CA ALA A 101 -10.62 -41.23 70.28
C ALA A 101 -10.21 -41.38 71.75
N ASP A 102 -9.94 -40.27 72.45
CA ASP A 102 -9.61 -40.26 73.89
C ASP A 102 -10.75 -40.85 74.74
N ARG A 103 -11.99 -40.67 74.28
CA ARG A 103 -13.21 -41.26 74.86
C ARG A 103 -14.27 -41.46 73.78
N SER A 104 -14.96 -42.59 73.84
CA SER A 104 -16.24 -42.80 73.15
C SER A 104 -17.39 -42.93 74.15
N THR A 105 -18.59 -42.52 73.75
CA THR A 105 -19.82 -42.67 74.53
C THR A 105 -20.95 -43.03 73.57
N PRO A 106 -21.57 -44.23 73.68
CA PRO A 106 -22.72 -44.58 72.87
C PRO A 106 -23.92 -43.68 73.23
N LEU A 107 -24.70 -43.34 72.22
CA LEU A 107 -25.96 -42.63 72.29
C LEU A 107 -27.08 -43.55 71.77
N ALA A 108 -28.31 -43.05 71.69
CA ALA A 108 -29.41 -43.79 71.06
C ALA A 108 -29.21 -43.97 69.55
N ASN A 109 -29.93 -44.90 68.92
CA ASN A 109 -30.03 -45.07 67.46
C ASN A 109 -28.71 -45.35 66.71
N ASP A 110 -27.79 -46.07 67.37
CA ASP A 110 -26.42 -46.38 66.88
C ASP A 110 -25.52 -45.15 66.71
N GLU A 111 -25.84 -44.02 67.34
CA GLU A 111 -24.94 -42.86 67.40
C GLU A 111 -23.87 -43.02 68.49
N PHE A 112 -22.71 -42.41 68.27
CA PHE A 112 -21.60 -42.35 69.20
C PHE A 112 -21.07 -40.93 69.28
N SER A 113 -20.81 -40.45 70.50
CA SER A 113 -20.07 -39.21 70.76
C SER A 113 -18.60 -39.52 71.05
N PHE A 114 -17.70 -38.73 70.48
CA PHE A 114 -16.25 -38.85 70.62
C PHE A 114 -15.64 -37.59 71.22
N VAL A 115 -14.65 -37.77 72.09
CA VAL A 115 -13.74 -36.70 72.54
C VAL A 115 -12.40 -36.91 71.85
N LYS A 116 -11.88 -35.85 71.22
CA LYS A 116 -10.67 -35.87 70.39
C LYS A 116 -10.62 -37.01 69.36
N PRO A 117 -11.65 -37.15 68.50
CA PRO A 117 -11.60 -38.14 67.42
C PRO A 117 -10.44 -37.83 66.46
N LYS A 118 -9.75 -38.91 66.08
CA LYS A 118 -8.70 -38.93 65.07
C LYS A 118 -8.93 -40.08 64.11
N ALA A 119 -9.08 -39.81 62.82
CA ALA A 119 -9.15 -40.84 61.79
C ALA A 119 -7.89 -40.79 60.91
N ARG A 120 -7.35 -41.95 60.54
CA ARG A 120 -6.37 -42.14 59.46
C ARG A 120 -7.03 -42.97 58.38
N VAL A 121 -7.11 -42.48 57.16
CA VAL A 121 -7.69 -43.20 56.00
C VAL A 121 -6.59 -43.45 54.98
N TYR A 122 -6.27 -44.72 54.76
CA TYR A 122 -5.26 -45.16 53.82
C TYR A 122 -5.88 -45.27 52.42
N LEU A 123 -5.39 -44.48 51.47
CA LEU A 123 -5.84 -44.49 50.09
C LEU A 123 -5.15 -45.58 49.27
N ARG A 124 -5.73 -45.96 48.13
CA ARG A 124 -5.24 -47.10 47.31
C ARG A 124 -4.01 -46.75 46.45
N ASP A 125 -3.70 -45.48 46.32
CA ASP A 125 -2.50 -44.95 45.67
C ASP A 125 -1.33 -44.75 46.66
N GLY A 126 -1.48 -45.21 47.92
CA GLY A 126 -0.49 -45.10 48.98
C GLY A 126 -0.56 -43.81 49.81
N ARG A 127 -1.34 -42.81 49.38
CA ARG A 127 -1.56 -41.58 50.17
C ARG A 127 -2.37 -41.88 51.43
N THR A 128 -2.31 -41.00 52.42
CA THR A 128 -3.12 -41.13 53.65
C THR A 128 -3.74 -39.80 54.03
N VAL A 129 -5.02 -39.82 54.40
CA VAL A 129 -5.72 -38.68 55.00
C VAL A 129 -5.72 -38.86 56.52
N VAL A 130 -5.41 -37.82 57.28
CA VAL A 130 -5.53 -37.78 58.73
C VAL A 130 -6.50 -36.68 59.11
N VAL A 131 -7.58 -37.03 59.79
CA VAL A 131 -8.58 -36.10 60.32
C VAL A 131 -8.43 -36.05 61.83
N ASP A 132 -8.38 -34.85 62.41
CA ASP A 132 -8.40 -34.58 63.85
C ASP A 132 -9.52 -33.57 64.15
N ALA A 133 -10.19 -33.66 65.30
CA ALA A 133 -11.12 -32.64 65.81
C ALA A 133 -11.20 -32.71 67.34
N ASP A 134 -11.77 -31.69 68.00
CA ASP A 134 -11.97 -31.67 69.46
C ASP A 134 -13.11 -32.61 69.90
N LYS A 135 -14.18 -32.65 69.11
CA LYS A 135 -15.38 -33.46 69.34
C LYS A 135 -15.86 -34.08 68.04
N GLY A 136 -16.59 -35.19 68.15
CA GLY A 136 -17.33 -35.75 67.03
C GLY A 136 -18.58 -36.48 67.47
N ARG A 137 -19.52 -36.60 66.54
CA ARG A 137 -20.69 -37.48 66.63
C ARG A 137 -20.79 -38.25 65.33
N ALA A 138 -21.04 -39.55 65.37
CA ALA A 138 -21.29 -40.33 64.16
C ALA A 138 -22.22 -41.51 64.40
N ARG A 139 -23.00 -41.87 63.38
CA ARG A 139 -23.83 -43.08 63.38
C ARG A 139 -23.02 -44.27 62.83
N MET A 140 -22.94 -45.34 63.62
CA MET A 140 -22.14 -46.53 63.34
C MET A 140 -23.01 -47.78 63.56
N PRO A 141 -23.96 -48.07 62.65
CA PRO A 141 -24.94 -49.14 62.85
C PRO A 141 -24.31 -50.52 62.92
N GLN A 142 -24.85 -51.35 63.81
CA GLN A 142 -24.37 -52.71 64.03
C GLN A 142 -24.49 -53.52 62.73
N GLY A 143 -23.35 -54.02 62.23
CA GLY A 143 -23.24 -54.75 60.97
C GLY A 143 -22.46 -54.02 59.86
N ALA A 144 -22.33 -52.70 59.90
CA ALA A 144 -21.60 -51.92 58.88
C ALA A 144 -20.06 -51.97 59.03
N ALA A 145 -19.50 -53.08 59.52
CA ALA A 145 -18.09 -53.26 59.87
C ALA A 145 -17.49 -52.14 60.76
N GLY A 146 -18.32 -51.44 61.54
CA GLY A 146 -17.90 -50.29 62.34
C GLY A 146 -17.55 -49.04 61.51
N ARG A 147 -17.97 -48.94 60.25
CA ARG A 147 -17.79 -47.71 59.46
C ARG A 147 -18.80 -46.63 59.87
N PRO A 148 -18.36 -45.38 60.14
CA PRO A 148 -19.26 -44.24 60.26
C PRO A 148 -20.06 -44.01 58.97
N GLN A 149 -21.39 -44.07 59.04
CA GLN A 149 -22.24 -43.79 57.88
C GLN A 149 -22.46 -42.29 57.69
N ASN A 150 -22.74 -41.57 58.75
CA ASN A 150 -22.81 -40.11 58.75
C ASN A 150 -22.40 -39.56 60.11
N GLY A 151 -22.12 -38.25 60.18
CA GLY A 151 -21.67 -37.62 61.40
C GLY A 151 -21.31 -36.15 61.25
N LEU A 152 -20.88 -35.57 62.37
CA LEU A 152 -20.48 -34.18 62.55
C LEU A 152 -19.23 -34.16 63.43
N LEU A 153 -18.16 -33.51 62.96
CA LEU A 153 -16.98 -33.18 63.76
C LEU A 153 -17.02 -31.68 64.10
N GLU A 154 -16.67 -31.34 65.34
CA GLU A 154 -16.82 -29.98 65.89
C GLU A 154 -15.58 -29.58 66.70
N GLY A 155 -15.14 -28.33 66.54
CA GLY A 155 -13.96 -27.76 67.22
C GLY A 155 -12.66 -28.18 66.55
N ASN A 156 -11.90 -27.19 66.05
CA ASN A 156 -10.56 -27.35 65.48
C ASN A 156 -10.42 -28.56 64.54
N VAL A 157 -11.35 -28.72 63.58
CA VAL A 157 -11.27 -29.82 62.61
C VAL A 157 -10.06 -29.57 61.72
N VAL A 158 -9.13 -30.53 61.67
CA VAL A 158 -7.92 -30.49 60.83
C VAL A 158 -7.85 -31.75 59.98
N ILE A 159 -7.94 -31.61 58.65
CA ILE A 159 -7.83 -32.68 57.66
C ILE A 159 -6.49 -32.49 56.92
N ARG A 160 -5.58 -33.45 57.06
CA ARG A 160 -4.25 -33.46 56.43
C ARG A 160 -4.14 -34.59 55.43
N LEU A 161 -3.65 -34.32 54.22
CA LEU A 161 -3.24 -35.38 53.29
C LEU A 161 -1.73 -35.47 53.25
N PHE A 162 -1.21 -36.69 53.30
CA PHE A 162 0.21 -36.99 53.17
C PHE A 162 0.50 -37.62 51.78
N PRO A 163 1.71 -37.41 51.24
CA PRO A 163 2.14 -38.06 50.00
C PRO A 163 2.18 -39.59 50.17
N PRO A 164 2.27 -40.38 49.07
CA PRO A 164 2.35 -41.82 49.19
C PRO A 164 3.71 -42.22 49.76
N THR A 165 3.72 -42.86 50.93
CA THR A 165 4.93 -43.28 51.65
C THR A 165 4.95 -44.81 51.85
N PRO A 166 5.50 -45.58 50.89
CA PRO A 166 5.52 -47.04 50.95
C PRO A 166 6.17 -47.56 52.23
N GLY A 167 5.43 -48.35 53.02
CA GLY A 167 5.92 -48.99 54.25
C GLY A 167 6.16 -48.06 55.45
N HIS A 168 5.97 -46.74 55.33
CA HIS A 168 6.21 -45.80 56.42
C HIS A 168 4.90 -45.35 57.08
N LYS A 169 4.75 -45.62 58.39
CA LYS A 169 3.61 -45.12 59.18
C LYS A 169 3.79 -43.62 59.45
N ILE A 170 2.92 -42.81 58.87
CA ILE A 170 2.99 -41.35 58.94
C ILE A 170 3.10 -40.81 60.36
N SER A 171 4.12 -39.99 60.56
CA SER A 171 4.39 -39.23 61.77
C SER A 171 3.63 -37.90 61.77
N PRO A 172 3.24 -37.36 62.94
CA PRO A 172 2.74 -35.97 63.05
C PRO A 172 3.73 -34.90 62.56
N THR A 173 5.01 -35.24 62.39
CA THR A 173 6.09 -34.38 61.88
C THR A 173 6.22 -34.38 60.36
N ASP A 174 5.54 -35.29 59.65
CA ASP A 174 5.64 -35.37 58.20
C ASP A 174 4.98 -34.14 57.55
N THR A 175 5.47 -33.70 56.39
CA THR A 175 4.87 -32.57 55.68
C THR A 175 3.64 -33.05 54.89
N PRO A 176 2.44 -32.55 55.20
CA PRO A 176 1.25 -32.87 54.41
C PRO A 176 1.27 -32.09 53.08
N LEU A 177 0.81 -32.72 52.00
CA LEU A 177 0.56 -32.08 50.69
C LEU A 177 -0.53 -31.00 50.77
N LEU A 178 -1.47 -31.18 51.70
CA LEU A 178 -2.59 -30.29 51.96
C LEU A 178 -3.01 -30.37 53.42
N THR A 179 -3.31 -29.22 54.03
CA THR A 179 -3.96 -29.12 55.34
C THR A 179 -5.22 -28.27 55.18
N THR A 180 -6.38 -28.85 55.50
CA THR A 180 -7.67 -28.15 55.56
C THR A 180 -8.10 -28.01 57.01
N THR A 181 -8.55 -26.82 57.41
CA THR A 181 -9.02 -26.49 58.75
C THR A 181 -10.43 -25.92 58.70
N ALA A 182 -11.29 -26.28 59.66
CA ALA A 182 -12.65 -25.78 59.77
C ALA A 182 -13.17 -25.82 61.22
N PRO A 183 -14.13 -24.97 61.62
CA PRO A 183 -14.82 -25.08 62.91
C PRO A 183 -15.65 -26.36 63.04
N SER A 184 -16.21 -26.84 61.92
CA SER A 184 -16.99 -28.08 61.86
C SER A 184 -16.99 -28.68 60.45
N VAL A 185 -17.19 -29.99 60.36
CA VAL A 185 -17.50 -30.70 59.11
C VAL A 185 -18.59 -31.73 59.37
N LYS A 186 -19.61 -31.76 58.51
CA LYS A 186 -20.57 -32.87 58.43
C LYS A 186 -20.14 -33.82 57.33
N PHE A 187 -20.41 -35.10 57.51
CA PHE A 187 -20.20 -36.10 56.47
C PHE A 187 -21.37 -37.06 56.40
N ASP A 188 -21.64 -37.54 55.19
CA ASP A 188 -22.48 -38.70 54.91
C ASP A 188 -21.73 -39.58 53.91
N ALA A 189 -21.10 -40.64 54.41
CA ALA A 189 -20.34 -41.60 53.62
C ALA A 189 -21.23 -42.46 52.70
N SER A 190 -22.54 -42.58 52.98
CA SER A 190 -23.47 -43.31 52.11
C SER A 190 -23.81 -42.52 50.84
N LEU A 191 -23.86 -41.20 50.95
CA LEU A 191 -24.03 -40.27 49.83
C LEU A 191 -22.70 -39.71 49.29
N GLY A 192 -21.58 -40.04 49.92
CA GLY A 192 -20.26 -39.46 49.63
C GLY A 192 -20.19 -37.94 49.88
N ARG A 193 -21.08 -37.39 50.71
CA ARG A 193 -21.25 -35.95 50.93
C ARG A 193 -20.38 -35.47 52.09
N LEU A 194 -19.68 -34.35 51.89
CA LEU A 194 -18.98 -33.59 52.92
C LEU A 194 -19.51 -32.16 52.94
N GLU A 195 -19.85 -31.62 54.10
CA GLU A 195 -20.29 -30.22 54.24
C GLU A 195 -19.44 -29.47 55.26
N PHE A 196 -18.98 -28.29 54.90
CA PHE A 196 -18.33 -27.32 55.76
C PHE A 196 -19.26 -26.10 55.86
N PRO A 197 -20.23 -26.10 56.80
CA PRO A 197 -21.25 -25.04 56.90
C PRO A 197 -20.73 -23.71 57.46
N ALA A 198 -19.43 -23.63 57.75
CA ALA A 198 -18.75 -22.46 58.27
C ALA A 198 -17.47 -22.22 57.44
N GLY A 199 -16.61 -21.30 57.89
CA GLY A 199 -15.31 -21.05 57.25
C GLY A 199 -14.45 -22.31 57.14
N VAL A 200 -14.03 -22.64 55.92
CA VAL A 200 -13.07 -23.69 55.61
C VAL A 200 -11.83 -23.05 54.99
N LYS A 201 -10.65 -23.45 55.47
CA LYS A 201 -9.36 -22.95 54.99
C LYS A 201 -8.43 -24.11 54.67
N THR A 202 -7.96 -24.15 53.44
CA THR A 202 -7.08 -25.17 52.87
C THR A 202 -5.76 -24.53 52.47
N VAL A 203 -4.64 -25.16 52.82
CA VAL A 203 -3.27 -24.69 52.53
C VAL A 203 -2.47 -25.87 52.00
N GLY A 204 -1.71 -25.69 50.92
CA GLY A 204 -0.90 -26.75 50.32
C GLY A 204 0.11 -26.27 49.29
N ASP A 205 0.84 -27.21 48.70
CA ASP A 205 2.01 -26.89 47.86
C ASP A 205 1.66 -26.22 46.52
N GLN A 206 0.42 -26.37 46.06
CA GLN A 206 -0.07 -25.86 44.77
C GLN A 206 -1.36 -25.02 44.88
N ILE A 207 -2.00 -24.99 46.05
CA ILE A 207 -3.26 -24.30 46.29
C ILE A 207 -3.39 -23.84 47.75
N ASP A 208 -3.75 -22.57 47.93
CA ASP A 208 -4.35 -22.05 49.16
C ASP A 208 -5.80 -21.65 48.86
N PHE A 209 -6.75 -22.03 49.69
CA PHE A 209 -8.18 -21.80 49.48
C PHE A 209 -8.86 -21.43 50.81
N GLU A 210 -9.77 -20.48 50.79
CA GLU A 210 -10.51 -20.02 51.97
C GLU A 210 -11.92 -19.58 51.53
N GLY A 211 -12.96 -20.15 52.15
CA GLY A 211 -14.36 -19.91 51.78
C GLY A 211 -15.35 -20.41 52.84
N GLN A 212 -16.65 -20.32 52.55
CA GLN A 212 -17.74 -20.70 53.46
C GLN A 212 -18.83 -21.48 52.70
N GLY A 213 -19.52 -22.40 53.38
CA GLY A 213 -20.62 -23.16 52.79
C GLY A 213 -20.18 -24.21 51.76
N LEU A 214 -18.98 -24.79 51.91
CA LEU A 214 -18.46 -25.79 50.97
C LEU A 214 -19.19 -27.12 51.14
N THR A 215 -19.87 -27.61 50.10
CA THR A 215 -20.40 -28.97 50.00
C THR A 215 -19.66 -29.72 48.90
N VAL A 216 -19.23 -30.96 49.15
CA VAL A 216 -18.54 -31.83 48.16
C VAL A 216 -19.28 -33.15 48.07
N LEU A 217 -19.50 -33.66 46.85
CA LEU A 217 -20.10 -34.95 46.55
C LEU A 217 -19.06 -35.86 45.88
N TYR A 218 -18.68 -36.93 46.56
CA TYR A 218 -17.66 -37.89 46.14
C TYR A 218 -18.27 -39.27 45.83
N ASP A 219 -18.20 -39.69 44.57
CA ASP A 219 -18.54 -41.07 44.20
C ASP A 219 -17.35 -41.98 44.54
N GLU A 220 -17.48 -42.79 45.60
CA GLU A 220 -16.44 -43.74 45.99
C GLU A 220 -16.23 -44.87 44.97
N ALA A 221 -17.28 -45.31 44.28
CA ALA A 221 -17.23 -46.40 43.31
C ALA A 221 -16.46 -46.00 42.04
N LYS A 222 -16.74 -44.81 41.52
CA LYS A 222 -16.03 -44.17 40.40
C LYS A 222 -14.74 -43.45 40.83
N LYS A 223 -14.54 -43.25 42.14
CA LYS A 223 -13.37 -42.64 42.79
C LYS A 223 -13.12 -41.18 42.41
N ARG A 224 -14.17 -40.40 42.23
CA ARG A 224 -14.11 -39.01 41.74
C ARG A 224 -15.10 -38.12 42.48
N ILE A 225 -14.95 -36.81 42.35
CA ILE A 225 -16.00 -35.88 42.73
C ILE A 225 -17.04 -35.86 41.61
N ASP A 226 -18.31 -36.01 41.94
CA ASP A 226 -19.42 -35.83 40.97
C ASP A 226 -19.94 -34.37 41.03
N GLY A 227 -19.69 -33.64 42.13
CA GLY A 227 -19.84 -32.17 42.17
C GLY A 227 -19.38 -31.52 43.49
N ALA A 228 -19.24 -30.20 43.50
CA ALA A 228 -19.10 -29.40 44.72
C ALA A 228 -19.83 -28.05 44.57
N HIS A 229 -20.29 -27.50 45.68
CA HIS A 229 -20.94 -26.20 45.81
C HIS A 229 -20.21 -25.37 46.86
N LEU A 230 -20.07 -24.07 46.66
CA LEU A 230 -19.49 -23.13 47.63
C LEU A 230 -20.33 -21.86 47.66
N GLU A 231 -20.87 -21.52 48.82
CA GLU A 231 -21.72 -20.32 48.97
C GLU A 231 -20.92 -19.00 48.83
N HIS A 232 -19.68 -18.96 49.35
CA HIS A 232 -18.85 -17.76 49.31
C HIS A 232 -17.34 -18.08 49.31
N LEU A 233 -16.55 -17.39 48.48
CA LEU A 233 -15.09 -17.49 48.46
C LEU A 233 -14.44 -16.25 49.07
N THR A 234 -13.64 -16.45 50.11
CA THR A 234 -12.74 -15.41 50.64
C THR A 234 -11.51 -15.23 49.74
N ARG A 235 -10.83 -16.35 49.40
CA ARG A 235 -9.58 -16.35 48.64
C ARG A 235 -9.30 -17.71 48.00
N LEU A 236 -8.81 -17.72 46.76
CA LEU A 236 -8.18 -18.87 46.13
C LEU A 236 -6.84 -18.44 45.52
N ILE A 237 -5.73 -19.03 45.94
CA ILE A 237 -4.39 -18.85 45.36
C ILE A 237 -3.96 -20.17 44.75
N ILE A 238 -3.39 -20.12 43.56
CA ILE A 238 -2.90 -21.28 42.84
C ILE A 238 -1.44 -21.01 42.47
N TYR A 239 -0.56 -21.98 42.73
CA TYR A 239 0.87 -21.83 42.50
C TYR A 239 1.27 -22.58 41.22
N PRO A 240 1.42 -21.88 40.07
CA PRO A 240 1.79 -22.49 38.80
C PRO A 240 3.27 -22.89 38.79
N GLY A 241 3.58 -24.08 39.27
CA GLY A 241 4.96 -24.58 39.28
C GLY A 241 5.10 -25.98 39.86
N PRO A 242 6.34 -26.52 39.90
CA PRO A 242 6.65 -27.61 40.81
C PRO A 242 6.28 -27.18 42.23
N ALA A 243 5.74 -28.13 43.01
CA ALA A 243 5.30 -27.95 44.39
C ALA A 243 6.19 -26.97 45.17
N ARG A 244 5.56 -25.98 45.84
CA ARG A 244 6.23 -24.95 46.65
C ARG A 244 7.42 -25.58 47.39
N PRO A 245 8.68 -25.15 47.14
CA PRO A 245 9.83 -25.85 47.68
C PRO A 245 9.74 -25.87 49.21
N ALA A 246 9.58 -27.07 49.76
CA ALA A 246 9.38 -27.28 51.18
C ALA A 246 10.49 -26.59 51.99
N PRO A 247 10.19 -26.05 53.20
CA PRO A 247 11.19 -25.40 54.04
C PRO A 247 12.40 -26.32 54.20
N ARG A 248 13.54 -25.85 53.71
CA ARG A 248 14.72 -26.69 53.40
C ARG A 248 15.40 -27.16 54.69
N ILE A 249 14.94 -28.29 55.22
CA ILE A 249 15.68 -29.02 56.28
C ILE A 249 17.07 -29.34 55.73
N ALA A 250 18.10 -29.13 56.55
CA ALA A 250 19.50 -29.29 56.15
C ALA A 250 19.74 -30.70 55.60
N ALA A 251 20.30 -30.77 54.39
CA ALA A 251 20.49 -32.04 53.71
C ALA A 251 21.52 -32.94 54.43
N ALA A 252 21.15 -34.20 54.61
CA ALA A 252 22.12 -35.26 54.92
C ALA A 252 23.16 -35.37 53.78
N PRO A 253 24.41 -35.79 54.07
CA PRO A 253 25.47 -35.86 53.06
C PRO A 253 25.11 -36.80 51.90
N ALA A 254 25.53 -36.41 50.69
CA ALA A 254 25.15 -37.09 49.46
C ALA A 254 25.71 -38.53 49.37
N PRO A 255 24.93 -39.50 48.85
CA PRO A 255 25.45 -40.80 48.42
C PRO A 255 26.49 -40.64 47.29
N PRO A 256 27.49 -41.53 47.18
CA PRO A 256 28.47 -41.49 46.11
C PRO A 256 27.85 -41.72 44.72
N ALA A 257 28.47 -41.12 43.71
CA ALA A 257 27.94 -41.06 42.34
C ALA A 257 27.82 -42.45 41.67
N PRO A 258 26.75 -42.71 40.90
CA PRO A 258 26.65 -43.91 40.06
C PRO A 258 27.71 -43.92 38.95
N ALA A 259 28.24 -45.11 38.65
CA ALA A 259 29.20 -45.31 37.55
C ALA A 259 28.54 -45.14 36.17
N ALA A 260 29.36 -44.83 35.16
CA ALA A 260 28.93 -44.58 33.79
C ALA A 260 28.25 -45.79 33.11
N PRO A 261 27.28 -45.57 32.18
CA PRO A 261 26.56 -46.64 31.52
C PRO A 261 27.45 -47.43 30.56
N GLN A 262 27.39 -48.77 30.66
CA GLN A 262 28.01 -49.68 29.69
C GLN A 262 27.14 -49.84 28.43
N ALA A 263 27.81 -50.15 27.31
CA ALA A 263 27.16 -50.35 26.02
C ALA A 263 26.26 -51.62 26.01
N PRO A 264 25.16 -51.63 25.23
CA PRO A 264 24.20 -52.73 25.25
C PRO A 264 24.74 -53.98 24.55
N ALA A 265 24.72 -55.11 25.26
CA ALA A 265 24.94 -56.43 24.67
C ALA A 265 23.68 -56.88 23.90
N ALA A 266 23.87 -57.53 22.76
CA ALA A 266 22.78 -58.12 21.98
C ALA A 266 22.11 -59.26 22.78
N SER A 267 20.79 -59.16 22.99
CA SER A 267 20.00 -60.19 23.65
C SER A 267 19.13 -60.95 22.64
N THR A 268 19.00 -62.25 22.85
CA THR A 268 18.32 -63.19 21.96
C THR A 268 16.79 -63.04 21.99
N ALA A 269 16.15 -63.40 20.89
CA ALA A 269 14.70 -63.28 20.74
C ALA A 269 13.94 -64.12 21.78
N SER A 270 13.13 -63.44 22.61
CA SER A 270 12.21 -64.09 23.55
C SER A 270 10.81 -64.21 22.92
N PRO A 271 10.03 -65.28 23.20
CA PRO A 271 8.75 -65.50 22.54
C PRO A 271 7.73 -64.38 22.82
N ALA A 272 6.93 -64.04 21.81
CA ALA A 272 5.95 -62.95 21.90
C ALA A 272 4.87 -63.22 22.96
N ALA A 273 5.01 -62.58 24.12
CA ALA A 273 3.93 -62.48 25.09
C ALA A 273 2.80 -61.63 24.50
N ALA A 274 1.56 -62.15 24.58
CA ALA A 274 0.38 -61.45 24.06
C ALA A 274 0.28 -60.05 24.68
N THR A 275 0.36 -59.03 23.84
CA THR A 275 0.30 -57.63 24.28
C THR A 275 -1.09 -57.33 24.82
N ILE A 276 -1.23 -57.34 26.15
CA ILE A 276 -2.43 -56.84 26.83
C ILE A 276 -2.58 -55.39 26.38
N ALA A 277 -3.68 -55.08 25.69
CA ALA A 277 -3.96 -53.72 25.26
C ALA A 277 -3.93 -52.79 26.48
N PRO A 278 -3.20 -51.66 26.42
CA PRO A 278 -3.12 -50.76 27.56
C PRO A 278 -4.53 -50.32 27.96
N PRO A 279 -4.80 -50.18 29.28
CA PRO A 279 -6.12 -49.76 29.74
C PRO A 279 -6.47 -48.42 29.09
N GLN A 280 -7.66 -48.32 28.51
CA GLN A 280 -8.15 -47.07 27.93
C GLN A 280 -8.18 -45.99 29.02
N PRO A 281 -7.59 -44.81 28.77
CA PRO A 281 -7.50 -43.76 29.78
C PRO A 281 -8.91 -43.24 30.12
N VAL A 282 -9.16 -43.02 31.42
CA VAL A 282 -10.48 -42.60 31.89
C VAL A 282 -10.57 -41.08 31.82
N GLU A 283 -11.27 -40.57 30.80
CA GLU A 283 -11.62 -39.14 30.75
C GLU A 283 -12.69 -38.80 31.79
N THR A 284 -12.53 -37.67 32.47
CA THR A 284 -13.52 -37.11 33.39
C THR A 284 -13.64 -35.61 33.13
N LEU A 285 -14.86 -35.16 32.85
CA LEU A 285 -15.13 -33.79 32.44
C LEU A 285 -15.82 -33.04 33.57
N TYR A 286 -15.38 -31.82 33.84
CA TYR A 286 -16.02 -30.93 34.82
C TYR A 286 -16.40 -29.61 34.18
N ARG A 287 -17.54 -29.08 34.63
CA ARG A 287 -17.97 -27.70 34.45
C ARG A 287 -17.95 -27.01 35.80
N LEU A 288 -17.37 -25.82 35.87
CA LEU A 288 -17.40 -24.92 37.03
C LEU A 288 -18.06 -23.60 36.62
N VAL A 289 -18.91 -23.06 37.47
CA VAL A 289 -19.59 -21.77 37.32
C VAL A 289 -19.37 -20.99 38.60
N ALA A 290 -18.90 -19.75 38.52
CA ALA A 290 -18.78 -18.84 39.65
C ALA A 290 -19.46 -17.52 39.32
N HIS A 291 -20.21 -16.99 40.30
CA HIS A 291 -21.07 -15.81 40.14
C HIS A 291 -20.58 -14.61 40.97
N ASP A 292 -21.04 -13.44 40.56
CA ASP A 292 -20.87 -12.11 41.16
C ASP A 292 -19.42 -11.67 41.39
N GLN A 293 -18.98 -10.66 40.63
CA GLN A 293 -17.68 -9.97 40.80
C GLN A 293 -16.46 -10.91 40.76
N VAL A 294 -16.40 -11.80 39.77
CA VAL A 294 -15.23 -12.64 39.56
C VAL A 294 -14.01 -11.78 39.20
N SER A 295 -12.91 -11.96 39.93
CA SER A 295 -11.63 -11.29 39.72
C SER A 295 -10.51 -12.31 39.79
N VAL A 296 -9.69 -12.36 38.75
CA VAL A 296 -8.54 -13.25 38.61
C VAL A 296 -7.30 -12.42 38.38
N ARG A 297 -6.22 -12.68 39.11
CA ARG A 297 -4.95 -11.94 39.03
C ARG A 297 -3.78 -12.90 38.90
N GLN A 298 -2.79 -12.54 38.06
CA GLN A 298 -1.50 -13.21 37.97
C GLN A 298 -0.40 -12.16 37.84
N GLY A 299 0.30 -11.88 38.94
CA GLY A 299 1.30 -10.81 38.98
C GLY A 299 0.73 -9.45 38.55
N ALA A 300 1.24 -8.92 37.44
CA ALA A 300 0.82 -7.67 36.79
C ALA A 300 -0.41 -7.80 35.86
N ARG A 301 -0.99 -9.00 35.73
CA ARG A 301 -2.17 -9.27 34.89
C ARG A 301 -3.41 -9.46 35.73
N SER A 302 -4.56 -9.01 35.25
CA SER A 302 -5.87 -9.27 35.86
C SER A 302 -6.97 -9.43 34.82
N ILE A 303 -8.05 -10.12 35.20
CA ILE A 303 -9.34 -10.11 34.49
C ILE A 303 -10.47 -10.04 35.52
N THR A 304 -11.48 -9.23 35.23
CA THR A 304 -12.68 -9.02 36.06
C THR A 304 -13.94 -9.21 35.22
N SER A 305 -14.97 -9.83 35.78
CA SER A 305 -16.27 -10.10 35.14
C SER A 305 -17.38 -10.21 36.18
N ASP A 306 -18.63 -10.38 35.73
CA ASP A 306 -19.75 -10.70 36.62
C ASP A 306 -19.83 -12.22 36.86
N ASP A 307 -19.74 -13.02 35.79
CA ASP A 307 -19.70 -14.49 35.86
C ASP A 307 -18.40 -15.07 35.29
N MET A 308 -18.09 -16.30 35.69
CA MET A 308 -17.05 -17.13 35.09
C MET A 308 -17.53 -18.58 34.96
N LEU A 309 -17.41 -19.12 33.74
CA LEU A 309 -17.73 -20.49 33.37
C LEU A 309 -16.47 -21.18 32.87
N ALA A 310 -16.16 -22.38 33.37
CA ALA A 310 -14.91 -23.05 33.10
C ALA A 310 -15.12 -24.55 32.87
N TRP A 311 -14.45 -25.11 31.86
CA TRP A 311 -14.49 -26.55 31.54
C TRP A 311 -13.12 -27.19 31.57
N LEU A 312 -13.09 -28.41 32.09
CA LEU A 312 -11.88 -29.16 32.42
C LEU A 312 -11.99 -30.62 31.98
N ARG A 313 -11.04 -31.09 31.17
CA ARG A 313 -10.78 -32.52 30.94
C ARG A 313 -9.66 -32.99 31.85
N LEU A 314 -9.99 -33.93 32.73
CA LEU A 314 -9.01 -34.79 33.39
C LEU A 314 -8.90 -36.11 32.62
N VAL A 315 -7.67 -36.61 32.50
CA VAL A 315 -7.36 -37.93 31.95
C VAL A 315 -6.69 -38.72 33.08
N ASP A 316 -7.29 -39.85 33.46
CA ASP A 316 -6.90 -40.66 34.63
C ASP A 316 -6.82 -39.85 35.94
N GLY A 317 -7.73 -38.88 36.09
CA GLY A 317 -7.77 -37.99 37.25
C GLY A 317 -6.60 -37.00 37.32
N LYS A 318 -5.92 -36.73 36.20
CA LYS A 318 -4.83 -35.74 36.08
C LYS A 318 -5.10 -34.80 34.91
N LEU A 319 -4.56 -33.59 35.00
CA LEU A 319 -4.39 -32.75 33.82
C LEU A 319 -3.21 -33.25 32.98
N ARG A 320 -3.39 -33.28 31.65
CA ARG A 320 -2.30 -33.65 30.73
C ARG A 320 -1.16 -32.63 30.83
N PRO A 321 0.12 -33.01 30.70
CA PRO A 321 1.24 -32.06 30.78
C PRO A 321 1.17 -30.90 29.78
N ALA A 322 0.48 -31.09 28.65
CA ALA A 322 0.25 -30.06 27.63
C ALA A 322 -1.11 -29.33 27.76
N ALA A 323 -1.94 -29.66 28.76
CA ALA A 323 -3.28 -29.08 28.94
C ALA A 323 -3.24 -27.55 29.12
N VAL A 324 -2.16 -27.06 29.75
CA VAL A 324 -1.77 -25.66 29.78
C VAL A 324 -0.46 -25.53 29.03
N ALA A 325 -0.49 -24.93 27.83
CA ALA A 325 0.72 -24.88 27.00
C ALA A 325 1.79 -23.99 27.63
N SER A 326 2.93 -24.58 27.97
CA SER A 326 4.07 -23.87 28.56
C SER A 326 4.65 -22.81 27.61
N LEU A 327 5.26 -21.75 28.17
CA LEU A 327 6.06 -20.74 27.46
C LEU A 327 7.44 -21.30 27.02
N ALA A 328 7.50 -22.54 26.57
CA ALA A 328 8.66 -23.01 25.82
C ALA A 328 8.79 -22.13 24.57
N PRO A 329 9.94 -21.46 24.32
CA PRO A 329 10.11 -20.71 23.09
C PRO A 329 9.98 -21.68 21.91
N PRO A 330 9.21 -21.35 20.86
CA PRO A 330 9.13 -22.21 19.69
C PRO A 330 10.54 -22.40 19.13
N THR A 331 10.92 -23.65 18.86
CA THR A 331 12.14 -23.95 18.11
C THR A 331 12.03 -23.22 16.77
N ALA A 332 12.99 -22.33 16.49
CA ALA A 332 12.89 -21.45 15.33
C ALA A 332 12.75 -22.30 14.04
N PRO A 333 11.75 -22.05 13.18
CA PRO A 333 11.67 -22.73 11.90
C PRO A 333 12.83 -22.27 11.02
N ASP A 334 13.48 -23.22 10.34
CA ASP A 334 14.50 -22.93 9.32
C ASP A 334 13.84 -22.23 8.13
N ILE A 335 13.90 -20.89 8.12
CA ILE A 335 13.43 -20.09 6.98
C ILE A 335 14.52 -20.14 5.88
N PRO A 336 14.24 -20.66 4.67
CA PRO A 336 15.21 -20.67 3.58
C PRO A 336 15.56 -19.24 3.16
N ALA A 337 16.86 -18.96 3.02
CA ALA A 337 17.40 -17.61 2.85
C ALA A 337 17.19 -16.97 1.45
N SER A 338 16.24 -17.45 0.65
CA SER A 338 16.16 -17.21 -0.81
C SER A 338 15.65 -15.84 -1.25
N HIS A 339 15.28 -14.93 -0.33
CA HIS A 339 14.74 -13.60 -0.67
C HIS A 339 15.57 -12.41 -0.15
N ALA A 340 16.74 -12.64 0.47
CA ALA A 340 17.55 -11.58 1.09
C ALA A 340 18.65 -10.97 0.17
N SER A 341 18.77 -11.42 -1.08
CA SER A 341 19.93 -11.13 -1.95
C SER A 341 19.72 -9.97 -2.93
N ALA A 342 19.35 -8.78 -2.44
CA ALA A 342 19.15 -7.61 -3.32
C ALA A 342 19.61 -6.24 -2.77
N PHE A 343 20.26 -6.15 -1.61
CA PHE A 343 20.89 -4.88 -1.17
C PHE A 343 22.27 -5.11 -0.52
N ARG A 344 23.32 -4.58 -1.16
CA ARG A 344 24.66 -4.46 -0.61
C ARG A 344 25.31 -3.15 -1.07
N VAL A 345 26.05 -2.54 -0.15
CA VAL A 345 26.89 -1.31 -0.23
C VAL A 345 26.24 -0.06 0.35
N LEU A 346 26.61 0.29 1.58
CA LEU A 346 27.40 1.50 1.94
C LEU A 346 27.88 1.39 3.42
N PRO A 347 28.93 2.12 3.84
CA PRO A 347 29.62 1.90 5.11
C PRO A 347 29.03 2.69 6.30
N ALA A 348 29.43 2.29 7.50
CA ALA A 348 28.98 2.89 8.75
C ALA A 348 29.65 4.24 9.06
N ALA A 349 28.84 5.28 9.32
CA ALA A 349 29.01 6.24 10.43
C ALA A 349 27.96 7.37 10.37
N TYR A 350 26.88 7.28 11.16
CA TYR A 350 26.08 8.46 11.51
C TYR A 350 25.46 8.26 12.90
N GLN A 351 25.66 9.22 13.82
CA GLN A 351 24.99 9.22 15.13
C GLN A 351 23.85 10.26 15.13
N PRO A 352 22.61 9.87 15.47
CA PRO A 352 21.51 10.82 15.56
C PRO A 352 21.60 11.64 16.85
N VAL A 353 21.50 12.96 16.71
CA VAL A 353 21.31 13.90 17.82
C VAL A 353 19.82 14.19 17.96
N GLY A 354 19.18 13.64 18.99
CA GLY A 354 17.74 13.84 19.24
C GLY A 354 17.36 13.50 20.67
N ALA A 355 16.84 14.47 21.42
CA ALA A 355 16.47 14.29 22.82
C ALA A 355 15.09 13.62 22.94
N ALA A 356 15.06 12.29 23.08
CA ALA A 356 13.83 11.55 23.32
C ALA A 356 13.20 11.92 24.68
N VAL A 357 11.93 12.32 24.67
CA VAL A 357 11.14 12.53 25.89
C VAL A 357 10.99 11.20 26.62
N LYS A 358 11.63 11.08 27.77
CA LYS A 358 11.66 9.85 28.56
C LYS A 358 10.32 9.63 29.26
N LEU A 359 9.39 8.94 28.59
CA LEU A 359 8.21 8.37 29.22
C LEU A 359 8.63 7.56 30.48
N PRO A 360 7.90 7.66 31.59
CA PRO A 360 8.20 6.87 32.78
C PRO A 360 8.08 5.39 32.44
N ALA A 361 9.17 4.63 32.67
CA ALA A 361 9.18 3.20 32.45
C ALA A 361 8.12 2.53 33.34
N PRO A 362 7.38 1.51 32.84
CA PRO A 362 6.45 0.76 33.68
C PRO A 362 7.21 0.15 34.86
N SER A 363 6.76 0.44 36.08
CA SER A 363 7.34 -0.06 37.33
C SER A 363 6.86 -1.47 37.68
N ALA A 364 5.82 -1.98 37.00
CA ALA A 364 5.33 -3.33 37.14
C ALA A 364 6.29 -4.35 36.50
N LYS A 365 6.73 -5.33 37.29
CA LYS A 365 7.45 -6.51 36.80
C LYS A 365 6.53 -7.28 35.82
N PRO A 366 7.00 -7.68 34.61
CA PRO A 366 6.24 -8.56 33.74
C PRO A 366 5.84 -9.85 34.46
N ALA A 367 4.57 -10.24 34.35
CA ALA A 367 4.07 -11.43 35.02
C ALA A 367 4.77 -12.70 34.48
N SER A 368 5.39 -13.47 35.38
CA SER A 368 5.94 -14.79 35.09
C SER A 368 4.79 -15.79 34.89
N PRO A 369 4.93 -16.81 34.03
CA PRO A 369 4.02 -17.97 34.09
C PRO A 369 4.00 -18.61 35.48
N ASP A 370 5.09 -18.50 36.26
CA ASP A 370 5.21 -19.02 37.63
C ASP A 370 4.69 -18.08 38.73
N ASP A 371 4.21 -16.87 38.39
CA ASP A 371 3.66 -15.96 39.39
C ASP A 371 2.30 -16.53 39.90
N PRO A 372 2.02 -16.49 41.22
CA PRO A 372 0.78 -17.03 41.78
C PRO A 372 -0.48 -16.42 41.17
N ILE A 373 -1.53 -17.23 41.13
CA ILE A 373 -2.80 -16.90 40.49
C ILE A 373 -3.86 -16.78 41.57
N GLU A 374 -4.22 -15.54 41.88
CA GLU A 374 -5.18 -15.19 42.92
C GLU A 374 -6.56 -14.99 42.30
N ILE A 375 -7.57 -15.62 42.88
CA ILE A 375 -8.95 -15.59 42.42
C ILE A 375 -9.86 -15.23 43.59
N HIS A 376 -10.81 -14.36 43.29
CA HIS A 376 -11.86 -13.90 44.18
C HIS A 376 -13.18 -13.87 43.39
N TRP A 377 -14.28 -14.16 44.05
CA TRP A 377 -15.65 -13.94 43.58
C TRP A 377 -16.54 -13.80 44.82
N SER A 378 -17.68 -13.14 44.69
CA SER A 378 -18.54 -12.78 45.84
C SER A 378 -19.76 -13.68 46.00
N GLY A 379 -20.26 -14.27 44.92
CA GLY A 379 -21.43 -15.14 44.91
C GLY A 379 -21.09 -16.62 45.07
N ALA A 380 -22.07 -17.47 44.73
CA ALA A 380 -21.90 -18.92 44.77
C ALA A 380 -21.00 -19.43 43.64
N MET A 381 -20.37 -20.58 43.88
CA MET A 381 -19.68 -21.38 42.87
C MET A 381 -20.18 -22.81 42.88
N ASP A 382 -20.57 -23.29 41.71
CA ASP A 382 -21.01 -24.66 41.46
C ASP A 382 -20.03 -25.34 40.52
N ALA A 383 -19.61 -26.55 40.86
CA ALA A 383 -18.90 -27.42 39.95
C ALA A 383 -19.57 -28.79 39.87
N ALA A 384 -19.76 -29.28 38.66
CA ALA A 384 -20.44 -30.53 38.38
C ALA A 384 -19.68 -31.33 37.33
N LEU A 385 -19.86 -32.65 37.36
CA LEU A 385 -19.47 -33.51 36.26
C LEU A 385 -20.28 -33.15 35.00
N GLU A 386 -19.61 -33.03 33.86
CA GLU A 386 -20.26 -32.88 32.56
C GLU A 386 -20.41 -34.26 31.88
N SER A 387 -21.61 -34.55 31.37
CA SER A 387 -21.96 -35.88 30.82
C SER A 387 -21.45 -36.12 29.40
N SER A 388 -21.09 -35.06 28.69
CA SER A 388 -20.62 -35.09 27.30
C SER A 388 -19.55 -34.02 27.07
N THR A 389 -18.64 -34.24 26.12
CA THR A 389 -17.57 -33.29 25.80
C THR A 389 -18.14 -31.99 25.24
N PRO A 390 -17.98 -30.83 25.93
CA PRO A 390 -18.35 -29.53 25.38
C PRO A 390 -17.52 -29.21 24.13
N GLY A 391 -18.07 -28.43 23.20
CA GLY A 391 -17.37 -28.01 21.99
C GLY A 391 -16.06 -27.27 22.29
N GLU A 392 -16.05 -26.49 23.38
CA GLU A 392 -14.88 -25.81 23.95
C GLU A 392 -13.70 -26.76 24.25
N LEU A 393 -13.99 -27.99 24.68
CA LEU A 393 -12.99 -29.04 24.97
C LEU A 393 -12.65 -29.93 23.77
N ALA A 394 -13.20 -29.67 22.58
CA ALA A 394 -12.82 -30.42 21.37
C ALA A 394 -11.34 -30.17 20.99
N ARG A 395 -10.82 -28.96 21.26
CA ARG A 395 -9.42 -28.56 21.04
C ARG A 395 -8.66 -28.22 22.34
N ASN A 396 -9.32 -28.30 23.50
CA ASN A 396 -8.74 -27.94 24.80
C ASN A 396 -8.94 -29.01 25.85
N ASP A 397 -8.05 -29.02 26.84
CA ASP A 397 -8.27 -29.68 28.13
C ASP A 397 -8.78 -28.70 29.19
N VAL A 398 -8.56 -27.41 28.98
CA VAL A 398 -8.86 -26.35 29.92
C VAL A 398 -9.36 -25.14 29.13
N PHE A 399 -10.60 -24.74 29.38
CA PHE A 399 -11.24 -23.59 28.75
C PHE A 399 -11.95 -22.76 29.81
N VAL A 400 -11.87 -21.43 29.71
CA VAL A 400 -12.61 -20.51 30.58
C VAL A 400 -13.28 -19.42 29.76
N ARG A 401 -14.52 -19.11 30.12
CA ARG A 401 -15.38 -18.05 29.61
C ARG A 401 -15.70 -17.10 30.75
N PHE A 402 -15.39 -15.82 30.58
CA PHE A 402 -15.78 -14.75 31.48
C PHE A 402 -16.90 -13.96 30.81
N THR A 403 -17.99 -13.70 31.52
CA THR A 403 -19.16 -13.00 30.95
C THR A 403 -19.65 -11.88 31.86
N SER A 404 -20.27 -10.88 31.24
CA SER A 404 -21.01 -9.84 31.93
C SER A 404 -22.23 -9.43 31.10
N PRO A 405 -23.43 -9.30 31.71
CA PRO A 405 -24.59 -8.72 31.04
C PRO A 405 -24.41 -7.22 30.74
N ARG A 406 -23.41 -6.57 31.35
CA ARG A 406 -23.09 -5.16 31.11
C ARG A 406 -22.20 -5.05 29.86
N PRO A 407 -22.53 -4.18 28.89
CA PRO A 407 -21.63 -3.87 27.79
C PRO A 407 -20.24 -3.47 28.30
N LEU A 408 -19.18 -4.05 27.73
CA LEU A 408 -17.78 -3.88 28.15
C LEU A 408 -17.50 -4.22 29.64
N GLY A 409 -18.38 -4.98 30.29
CA GLY A 409 -18.28 -5.33 31.72
C GLY A 409 -17.21 -6.38 32.05
N VAL A 410 -16.77 -7.18 31.08
CA VAL A 410 -15.59 -8.03 31.22
C VAL A 410 -14.36 -7.20 30.85
N LEU A 411 -13.39 -7.11 31.76
CA LEU A 411 -12.19 -6.29 31.63
C LEU A 411 -10.95 -7.11 31.97
N ALA A 412 -10.07 -7.33 31.00
CA ALA A 412 -8.72 -7.85 31.19
C ALA A 412 -7.68 -6.73 31.12
N ARG A 413 -6.63 -6.80 31.94
CA ARG A 413 -5.50 -5.86 31.98
C ARG A 413 -4.16 -6.59 32.10
N ASP A 414 -3.14 -6.02 31.50
CA ASP A 414 -1.73 -6.39 31.68
C ASP A 414 -0.91 -5.12 31.93
N GLU A 415 -0.66 -4.81 33.20
CA GLU A 415 -0.02 -3.56 33.64
C GLU A 415 1.42 -3.41 33.12
N ALA A 416 2.10 -4.53 32.85
CA ALA A 416 3.47 -4.55 32.34
C ALA A 416 3.55 -4.09 30.87
N SER A 417 2.56 -4.48 30.06
CA SER A 417 2.41 -4.03 28.66
C SER A 417 1.57 -2.77 28.51
N ARG A 418 0.85 -2.39 29.57
CA ARG A 418 -0.23 -1.40 29.60
C ARG A 418 -1.34 -1.67 28.57
N ALA A 419 -1.56 -2.94 28.26
CA ALA A 419 -2.68 -3.37 27.43
C ALA A 419 -3.91 -3.66 28.30
N SER A 420 -5.09 -3.38 27.76
CA SER A 420 -6.35 -3.87 28.30
C SER A 420 -7.28 -4.32 27.19
N ALA A 421 -8.18 -5.25 27.52
CA ALA A 421 -9.23 -5.73 26.64
C ALA A 421 -10.56 -5.66 27.38
N ARG A 422 -11.62 -5.23 26.70
CA ARG A 422 -12.96 -5.09 27.24
C ARG A 422 -13.99 -5.71 26.29
N GLY A 423 -15.00 -6.36 26.86
CA GLY A 423 -16.08 -7.01 26.12
C GLY A 423 -17.25 -7.36 27.04
N SER A 424 -18.31 -7.96 26.48
CA SER A 424 -19.33 -8.68 27.27
C SER A 424 -18.92 -10.12 27.52
N LEU A 425 -17.98 -10.66 26.72
CA LEU A 425 -17.46 -12.01 26.81
C LEU A 425 -15.95 -12.05 26.54
N ILE A 426 -15.19 -12.77 27.37
CA ILE A 426 -13.80 -13.17 27.08
C ILE A 426 -13.68 -14.69 27.26
N ASP A 427 -13.41 -15.39 26.15
CA ASP A 427 -13.08 -16.81 26.13
C ASP A 427 -11.57 -17.02 26.10
N TYR A 428 -11.09 -18.10 26.70
CA TYR A 428 -9.68 -18.49 26.73
C TYR A 428 -9.52 -20.02 26.73
N GLY A 429 -9.00 -20.57 25.64
CA GLY A 429 -8.56 -21.97 25.55
C GLY A 429 -7.09 -22.10 25.93
N ALA A 430 -6.80 -22.66 27.10
CA ALA A 430 -5.44 -22.70 27.67
C ALA A 430 -4.48 -23.66 26.94
N THR A 431 -5.04 -24.66 26.25
CA THR A 431 -4.27 -25.69 25.55
C THR A 431 -3.75 -25.17 24.21
N VAL A 432 -4.60 -24.49 23.44
CA VAL A 432 -4.20 -23.84 22.17
C VAL A 432 -3.67 -22.41 22.35
N ARG A 433 -3.89 -21.81 23.53
CA ARG A 433 -3.60 -20.39 23.87
C ARG A 433 -4.30 -19.40 22.94
N GLU A 434 -5.55 -19.70 22.59
CA GLU A 434 -6.44 -18.80 21.86
C GLU A 434 -7.33 -18.06 22.86
N ALA A 435 -7.32 -16.73 22.81
CA ALA A 435 -8.24 -15.87 23.54
C ALA A 435 -9.22 -15.23 22.57
N THR A 436 -10.50 -15.12 22.92
CA THR A 436 -11.50 -14.38 22.13
C THR A 436 -12.13 -13.32 22.99
N VAL A 437 -12.14 -12.07 22.52
CA VAL A 437 -12.82 -10.93 23.17
C VAL A 437 -13.99 -10.56 22.28
N SER A 438 -15.22 -10.62 22.80
CA SER A 438 -16.45 -10.26 22.07
C SER A 438 -17.24 -9.23 22.87
N GLY A 439 -17.89 -8.31 22.16
CA GLY A 439 -18.82 -7.35 22.76
C GLY A 439 -20.26 -7.59 22.36
N ALA A 440 -21.17 -6.86 23.00
CA ALA A 440 -22.55 -6.74 22.55
C ALA A 440 -22.62 -5.79 21.34
N ASP A 441 -23.54 -6.07 20.42
CA ASP A 441 -23.59 -5.54 19.04
C ASP A 441 -23.44 -4.01 18.92
N THR A 442 -23.90 -3.25 19.90
CA THR A 442 -23.92 -1.77 19.88
C THR A 442 -22.64 -1.10 20.39
N GLN A 443 -21.76 -1.82 21.09
CA GLN A 443 -20.48 -1.27 21.59
C GLN A 443 -19.25 -2.04 21.11
N GLY A 444 -19.41 -3.30 20.69
CA GLY A 444 -18.29 -4.17 20.28
C GLY A 444 -17.34 -4.51 21.42
N ALA A 445 -16.29 -5.26 21.08
CA ALA A 445 -15.11 -5.42 21.91
C ALA A 445 -14.16 -4.23 21.72
N LYS A 446 -13.39 -3.92 22.77
CA LYS A 446 -12.36 -2.88 22.76
C LYS A 446 -11.02 -3.45 23.22
N LEU A 447 -9.97 -3.28 22.44
CA LEU A 447 -8.58 -3.43 22.88
C LEU A 447 -7.95 -2.05 23.02
N GLU A 448 -7.12 -1.83 24.03
CA GLU A 448 -6.56 -0.52 24.35
C GLU A 448 -5.12 -0.68 24.85
N SER A 449 -4.21 0.16 24.36
CA SER A 449 -2.83 0.25 24.88
C SER A 449 -2.54 1.69 25.28
N ASP A 450 -2.29 1.89 26.57
CA ASP A 450 -2.14 3.21 27.21
C ASP A 450 -1.18 4.13 26.45
N GLY A 451 -1.70 5.26 25.95
CA GLY A 451 -0.95 6.26 25.20
C GLY A 451 -0.39 5.79 23.85
N ARG A 452 -0.95 4.72 23.25
CA ARG A 452 -0.56 4.22 21.92
C ARG A 452 -1.73 4.11 20.96
N GLY A 453 -2.85 3.51 21.40
CA GLY A 453 -3.98 3.30 20.51
C GLY A 453 -5.11 2.46 21.08
N GLU A 454 -6.18 2.43 20.30
CA GLU A 454 -7.43 1.71 20.57
C GLU A 454 -7.83 0.89 19.34
N ALA A 455 -8.30 -0.33 19.55
CA ALA A 455 -8.97 -1.16 18.54
C ALA A 455 -10.41 -1.41 18.97
N LEU A 456 -11.35 -1.16 18.07
CA LEU A 456 -12.77 -1.44 18.21
C LEU A 456 -13.17 -2.45 17.13
N GLY A 457 -14.05 -3.38 17.47
CA GLY A 457 -14.55 -4.39 16.52
C GLY A 457 -15.55 -5.30 17.22
N GLN A 458 -16.40 -6.01 16.48
CA GLN A 458 -17.39 -6.89 17.11
C GLN A 458 -16.73 -8.00 17.95
N ARG A 459 -15.64 -8.56 17.42
CA ARG A 459 -14.89 -9.68 18.00
C ARG A 459 -13.39 -9.52 17.69
N PHE A 460 -12.55 -9.99 18.60
CA PHE A 460 -11.11 -10.18 18.40
C PHE A 460 -10.72 -11.60 18.81
N GLU A 461 -10.05 -12.33 17.92
CA GLU A 461 -9.50 -13.67 18.15
C GLU A 461 -7.97 -13.55 18.20
N ILE A 462 -7.36 -13.91 19.32
CA ILE A 462 -5.95 -13.67 19.63
C ILE A 462 -5.26 -15.01 19.90
N ALA A 463 -4.45 -15.48 18.96
CA ALA A 463 -3.61 -16.66 19.12
C ALA A 463 -2.28 -16.27 19.80
N LEU A 464 -2.19 -16.44 21.12
CA LEU A 464 -1.07 -15.98 21.95
C LEU A 464 0.23 -16.80 21.74
N ASN A 465 0.15 -17.91 21.02
CA ASN A 465 1.26 -18.78 20.63
C ASN A 465 1.91 -18.38 19.29
N THR A 466 1.14 -17.83 18.35
CA THR A 466 1.62 -17.39 17.02
C THR A 466 1.76 -15.87 16.90
N GLY A 467 1.03 -15.11 17.71
CA GLY A 467 0.91 -13.66 17.58
C GLY A 467 -0.14 -13.20 16.57
N LEU A 468 -0.95 -14.11 16.03
CA LEU A 468 -2.03 -13.76 15.12
C LEU A 468 -3.21 -13.14 15.88
N VAL A 469 -3.66 -11.97 15.45
CA VAL A 469 -4.87 -11.30 15.93
C VAL A 469 -5.82 -11.14 14.75
N ARG A 470 -7.04 -11.69 14.84
CA ARG A 470 -8.09 -11.55 13.82
C ARG A 470 -9.24 -10.75 14.40
N SER A 471 -9.85 -9.88 13.60
CA SER A 471 -11.09 -9.20 13.94
C SER A 471 -12.13 -9.48 12.87
N PRO A 472 -13.02 -10.48 13.09
CA PRO A 472 -14.15 -10.73 12.21
C PRO A 472 -15.20 -9.63 12.34
N GLY A 473 -15.79 -9.24 11.22
CA GLY A 473 -16.77 -8.16 11.14
C GLY A 473 -16.13 -6.76 11.04
N PRO A 474 -16.96 -5.71 11.04
CA PRO A 474 -16.49 -4.33 10.97
C PRO A 474 -15.70 -3.94 12.23
N GLY A 475 -14.69 -3.10 12.03
CA GLY A 475 -13.84 -2.60 13.11
C GLY A 475 -13.03 -1.36 12.74
N GLN A 476 -12.35 -0.80 13.73
CA GLN A 476 -11.55 0.41 13.61
C GLN A 476 -10.37 0.39 14.59
N LEU A 477 -9.18 0.70 14.08
CA LEU A 477 -8.02 1.11 14.86
C LEU A 477 -7.95 2.64 14.93
N ARG A 478 -7.50 3.17 16.08
CA ARG A 478 -7.26 4.59 16.33
C ARG A 478 -5.89 4.76 16.98
N ALA A 479 -5.01 5.56 16.37
CA ALA A 479 -3.75 5.97 16.98
C ALA A 479 -4.01 7.13 17.95
N LEU A 480 -3.64 6.96 19.22
CA LEU A 480 -3.86 7.97 20.26
C LEU A 480 -2.59 8.79 20.47
N GLY A 481 -2.67 10.09 20.16
CA GLY A 481 -1.57 11.02 20.31
C GLY A 481 -1.38 11.55 21.73
N LYS A 482 -0.47 12.52 21.87
CA LYS A 482 -0.35 13.32 23.10
C LYS A 482 -1.71 13.97 23.41
N ALA A 483 -2.15 13.84 24.66
CA ALA A 483 -3.50 14.24 25.14
C ALA A 483 -4.68 13.44 24.56
N ASN A 484 -4.47 12.20 24.11
CA ASN A 484 -5.51 11.27 23.63
C ASN A 484 -6.33 11.75 22.43
N ALA A 485 -5.88 12.79 21.73
CA ALA A 485 -6.47 13.16 20.44
C ALA A 485 -6.15 12.05 19.41
N PRO A 486 -7.13 11.61 18.59
CA PRO A 486 -6.86 10.66 17.51
C PRO A 486 -5.96 11.33 16.48
N GLN A 487 -4.79 10.75 16.21
CA GLN A 487 -3.87 11.24 15.16
C GLN A 487 -4.21 10.60 13.81
N GLY A 488 -4.46 9.30 13.82
CA GLY A 488 -4.93 8.55 12.66
C GLY A 488 -5.96 7.49 13.00
N THR A 489 -6.71 7.06 12.00
CA THR A 489 -7.68 5.98 12.09
C THR A 489 -7.54 5.00 10.93
N LEU A 490 -7.90 3.75 11.13
CA LEU A 490 -7.92 2.69 10.11
C LEU A 490 -9.15 1.82 10.35
N ALA A 491 -10.12 1.86 9.47
CA ALA A 491 -11.39 1.13 9.56
C ALA A 491 -11.52 0.08 8.44
N TRP A 492 -12.29 -0.97 8.71
CA TRP A 492 -12.64 -2.04 7.78
C TRP A 492 -14.07 -2.52 8.04
N ALA A 493 -14.71 -3.13 7.04
CA ALA A 493 -16.11 -3.55 7.10
C ALA A 493 -16.32 -5.06 7.24
N ASN A 494 -15.41 -5.91 6.72
CA ASN A 494 -15.61 -7.36 6.67
C ASN A 494 -14.72 -8.12 7.66
N ASP A 495 -13.39 -7.95 7.57
CA ASP A 495 -12.43 -8.59 8.46
C ASP A 495 -11.06 -7.90 8.43
N ALA A 496 -10.30 -8.08 9.52
CA ALA A 496 -8.88 -7.73 9.57
C ALA A 496 -8.05 -8.80 10.27
N GLU A 497 -6.82 -8.97 9.82
CA GLU A 497 -5.82 -9.91 10.34
C GLU A 497 -4.51 -9.16 10.59
N PHE A 498 -3.97 -9.25 11.81
CA PHE A 498 -2.70 -8.64 12.21
C PHE A 498 -1.78 -9.74 12.72
N GLN A 499 -0.65 -9.94 12.06
CA GLN A 499 0.41 -10.78 12.58
C GLN A 499 1.33 -9.92 13.45
N MET A 500 1.39 -10.21 14.75
CA MET A 500 2.25 -9.51 15.69
C MET A 500 3.61 -10.21 15.81
N ALA A 501 4.67 -9.44 16.07
CA ALA A 501 6.00 -9.98 16.33
C ALA A 501 6.02 -10.77 17.65
N MET A 502 6.81 -11.84 17.72
CA MET A 502 6.97 -12.68 18.92
C MET A 502 8.39 -12.56 19.48
N ASP A 503 8.53 -12.39 20.80
CA ASP A 503 9.80 -12.58 21.55
C ASP A 503 9.55 -13.62 22.65
N ARG A 504 10.33 -14.70 22.67
CA ARG A 504 10.26 -15.77 23.69
C ARG A 504 8.83 -16.28 24.00
N GLY A 505 8.02 -16.49 22.95
CA GLY A 505 6.64 -16.97 23.09
C GLY A 505 5.63 -15.93 23.60
N GLN A 506 6.01 -14.65 23.64
CA GLN A 506 5.20 -13.52 24.05
C GLN A 506 4.96 -12.54 22.88
N ILE A 507 3.69 -12.15 22.69
CA ILE A 507 3.30 -11.13 21.70
C ILE A 507 3.97 -9.80 22.04
N GLN A 508 4.69 -9.23 21.07
CA GLN A 508 5.19 -7.87 21.13
C GLN A 508 4.17 -6.91 20.49
N PRO A 509 4.05 -5.67 20.99
CA PRO A 509 3.12 -4.66 20.48
C PRO A 509 3.67 -4.01 19.20
N ARG A 510 4.06 -4.83 18.22
CA ARG A 510 4.61 -4.43 16.93
C ARG A 510 4.06 -5.40 15.86
N PRO A 511 3.25 -4.95 14.89
CA PRO A 511 2.84 -5.79 13.78
C PRO A 511 4.04 -6.10 12.86
N THR A 512 4.01 -7.25 12.20
CA THR A 512 4.91 -7.63 11.10
C THR A 512 4.16 -7.66 9.77
N SER A 513 2.86 -7.95 9.80
CA SER A 513 1.94 -7.73 8.68
C SER A 513 0.52 -7.45 9.16
N ALA A 514 -0.26 -6.77 8.31
CA ALA A 514 -1.69 -6.57 8.48
C ALA A 514 -2.39 -6.84 7.15
N LYS A 515 -3.61 -7.39 7.18
CA LYS A 515 -4.50 -7.56 6.04
C LYS A 515 -5.89 -7.10 6.44
N LEU A 516 -6.53 -6.26 5.64
CA LEU A 516 -7.84 -5.68 5.92
C LEU A 516 -8.74 -5.81 4.70
N ARG A 517 -10.03 -6.08 4.94
CA ARG A 517 -10.99 -6.42 3.88
C ARG A 517 -12.35 -5.76 4.09
N GLY A 518 -12.96 -5.41 2.95
CA GLY A 518 -14.25 -4.73 2.87
C GLY A 518 -14.10 -3.26 3.19
N LYS A 519 -14.13 -2.41 2.17
CA LYS A 519 -14.14 -0.92 2.29
C LYS A 519 -13.20 -0.40 3.37
N VAL A 520 -11.91 -0.67 3.18
CA VAL A 520 -10.85 -0.17 4.05
C VAL A 520 -10.76 1.35 3.88
N HIS A 521 -10.78 2.07 4.99
CA HIS A 521 -10.57 3.51 5.05
C HIS A 521 -9.50 3.83 6.10
N ALA A 522 -8.45 4.55 5.71
CA ALA A 522 -7.44 5.05 6.63
C ALA A 522 -7.35 6.57 6.55
N SER A 523 -7.00 7.20 7.67
CA SER A 523 -6.81 8.65 7.78
C SER A 523 -5.63 8.97 8.70
N ASP A 524 -4.80 9.95 8.35
CA ASP A 524 -3.79 10.53 9.24
C ASP A 524 -3.78 12.06 9.09
N GLY A 525 -4.22 12.77 10.12
CA GLY A 525 -4.55 14.19 10.03
C GLY A 525 -5.62 14.45 8.95
N ALA A 526 -5.22 15.14 7.88
CA ALA A 526 -6.08 15.41 6.72
C ALA A 526 -5.91 14.37 5.60
N ALA A 527 -4.80 13.62 5.58
CA ALA A 527 -4.57 12.62 4.55
C ALA A 527 -5.53 11.45 4.70
N THR A 528 -6.07 10.94 3.60
CA THR A 528 -7.00 9.81 3.58
C THR A 528 -6.64 8.80 2.49
N VAL A 529 -7.02 7.56 2.74
CA VAL A 529 -6.75 6.41 1.87
C VAL A 529 -7.96 5.49 1.87
N ASN A 530 -8.41 5.01 0.71
CA ASN A 530 -9.57 4.11 0.59
C ASN A 530 -9.26 2.97 -0.37
N ALA A 531 -9.73 1.75 -0.07
CA ALA A 531 -9.66 0.58 -0.97
C ALA A 531 -10.70 -0.48 -0.58
N GLU A 532 -10.92 -1.50 -1.41
CA GLU A 532 -11.71 -2.67 -1.01
C GLU A 532 -10.93 -3.63 -0.08
N SER A 533 -9.62 -3.69 -0.25
CA SER A 533 -8.69 -4.41 0.64
C SER A 533 -7.33 -3.74 0.73
N LEU A 534 -6.62 -3.97 1.85
CA LEU A 534 -5.29 -3.44 2.13
C LEU A 534 -4.42 -4.52 2.78
N ASP A 535 -3.29 -4.84 2.17
CA ASP A 535 -2.24 -5.70 2.73
C ASP A 535 -1.01 -4.83 3.06
N ALA A 536 -0.52 -4.88 4.29
CA ALA A 536 0.66 -4.12 4.74
C ALA A 536 1.69 -5.03 5.40
N THR A 537 2.97 -4.71 5.20
CA THR A 537 4.10 -5.35 5.90
C THR A 537 5.00 -4.32 6.57
N PHE A 538 5.68 -4.74 7.62
CA PHE A 538 6.49 -3.86 8.47
C PHE A 538 7.94 -4.34 8.55
N PHE A 539 8.88 -3.40 8.71
CA PHE A 539 10.29 -3.72 8.83
C PHE A 539 10.59 -4.56 10.11
N PRO A 540 11.40 -5.63 10.00
CA PRO A 540 11.79 -6.44 11.15
C PRO A 540 12.40 -5.60 12.28
N GLY A 541 11.94 -5.85 13.51
CA GLY A 541 12.41 -5.14 14.71
C GLY A 541 11.77 -3.76 14.97
N THR A 542 11.06 -3.16 14.00
CA THR A 542 10.43 -1.83 14.16
C THR A 542 8.90 -1.93 14.06
N SER A 543 8.24 -0.79 13.83
CA SER A 543 6.84 -0.68 13.39
C SER A 543 6.72 0.24 12.15
N ALA A 544 7.83 0.49 11.46
CA ALA A 544 7.87 1.22 10.20
C ALA A 544 7.26 0.36 9.09
N LEU A 545 6.42 0.93 8.24
CA LEU A 545 5.93 0.23 7.04
C LEU A 545 7.11 -0.07 6.11
N SER A 546 7.08 -1.24 5.46
CA SER A 546 8.00 -1.61 4.37
C SER A 546 7.30 -1.68 3.03
N TYR A 547 6.05 -2.16 3.00
CA TYR A 547 5.24 -2.25 1.80
C TYR A 547 3.75 -2.17 2.17
N VAL A 548 2.97 -1.52 1.32
CA VAL A 548 1.50 -1.47 1.39
C VAL A 548 0.95 -1.74 -0.01
N LYS A 549 0.00 -2.67 -0.12
CA LYS A 549 -0.78 -2.97 -1.31
C LYS A 549 -2.24 -2.68 -1.05
N MET A 550 -2.88 -2.00 -1.97
CA MET A 550 -4.30 -1.68 -1.92
C MET A 550 -4.98 -2.12 -3.21
N VAL A 551 -6.13 -2.76 -3.11
CA VAL A 551 -6.84 -3.36 -4.25
C VAL A 551 -8.32 -3.01 -4.17
N GLY A 552 -8.90 -2.70 -5.34
CA GLY A 552 -10.30 -2.33 -5.54
C GLY A 552 -10.51 -0.84 -5.28
N ASN A 553 -10.57 -0.05 -6.37
CA ASN A 553 -10.81 1.41 -6.34
C ASN A 553 -9.90 2.15 -5.32
N ALA A 554 -8.61 1.78 -5.32
CA ALA A 554 -7.62 2.33 -4.41
C ALA A 554 -7.44 3.83 -4.65
N THR A 555 -7.59 4.64 -3.61
CA THR A 555 -7.39 6.09 -3.65
C THR A 555 -6.55 6.56 -2.47
N ALA A 556 -5.72 7.58 -2.70
CA ALA A 556 -4.98 8.28 -1.66
C ALA A 556 -5.04 9.80 -1.92
N ASP A 557 -5.20 10.59 -0.87
CA ASP A 557 -5.34 12.04 -0.91
C ASP A 557 -4.60 12.63 0.30
N ASP A 558 -3.79 13.66 0.12
CA ASP A 558 -3.00 14.26 1.23
C ASP A 558 -3.78 15.32 2.06
N GLY A 559 -5.03 15.59 1.67
CA GLY A 559 -6.01 16.40 2.40
C GLY A 559 -5.81 17.92 2.33
N LYS A 560 -4.88 18.41 1.50
CA LYS A 560 -4.62 19.85 1.34
C LYS A 560 -5.41 20.43 0.15
N PRO A 561 -5.67 21.74 0.09
CA PRO A 561 -6.26 22.37 -1.11
C PRO A 561 -5.43 22.16 -2.39
N ASP A 562 -4.11 22.06 -2.21
CA ASP A 562 -3.11 21.80 -3.26
C ASP A 562 -2.67 20.33 -3.31
N ALA A 563 -3.53 19.42 -2.83
CA ALA A 563 -3.21 18.00 -2.64
C ALA A 563 -2.76 17.31 -3.93
N GLY A 564 -1.82 16.39 -3.77
CA GLY A 564 -1.69 15.26 -4.69
C GLY A 564 -2.76 14.23 -4.37
N ARG A 565 -3.57 13.86 -5.37
CA ARG A 565 -4.52 12.76 -5.31
C ARG A 565 -4.08 11.64 -6.25
N LEU A 566 -4.07 10.41 -5.74
CA LEU A 566 -3.77 9.18 -6.46
C LEU A 566 -5.04 8.34 -6.56
N SER A 567 -5.27 7.68 -7.69
CA SER A 567 -6.33 6.68 -7.85
C SER A 567 -5.93 5.57 -8.81
N ALA A 568 -6.27 4.33 -8.52
CA ALA A 568 -6.07 3.17 -9.39
C ALA A 568 -6.93 1.97 -8.95
N ASP A 569 -7.02 0.91 -9.77
CA ASP A 569 -7.62 -0.37 -9.36
C ASP A 569 -6.73 -1.10 -8.34
N THR A 570 -5.40 -0.94 -8.46
CA THR A 570 -4.39 -1.40 -7.52
C THR A 570 -3.33 -0.32 -7.29
N LEU A 571 -2.97 -0.11 -6.03
CA LEU A 571 -1.96 0.87 -5.60
C LEU A 571 -0.96 0.16 -4.67
N ASP A 572 0.27 0.00 -5.15
CA ASP A 572 1.38 -0.60 -4.40
C ASP A 572 2.40 0.48 -4.00
N LEU A 573 2.76 0.54 -2.72
CA LEU A 573 3.74 1.46 -2.14
C LEU A 573 4.87 0.68 -1.50
N ASN A 574 6.11 1.05 -1.84
CA ASN A 574 7.30 0.63 -1.09
C ASN A 574 7.78 1.77 -0.21
N PHE A 575 8.35 1.40 0.94
CA PHE A 575 8.81 2.36 1.95
C PHE A 575 10.27 2.12 2.34
N GLU A 576 10.92 3.20 2.77
CA GLU A 576 12.22 3.16 3.46
C GLU A 576 12.04 3.50 4.95
N PRO A 577 12.78 2.83 5.85
CA PRO A 577 12.68 3.09 7.29
C PRO A 577 13.42 4.38 7.66
N LEU A 578 12.81 5.19 8.51
CA LEU A 578 13.41 6.38 9.10
C LEU A 578 13.87 6.11 10.53
N ALA A 579 14.80 6.95 11.01
CA ALA A 579 15.21 6.95 12.41
C ALA A 579 14.02 7.36 13.30
N GLY A 580 13.68 6.52 14.29
CA GLY A 580 12.53 6.73 15.17
C GLY A 580 11.45 5.65 15.04
N GLY A 581 11.44 4.90 13.94
CA GLY A 581 10.42 3.88 13.65
C GLY A 581 9.34 4.32 12.67
N ASP A 582 9.47 5.55 12.13
CA ASP A 582 8.66 6.04 11.01
C ASP A 582 9.14 5.44 9.67
N SER A 583 8.37 5.66 8.61
CA SER A 583 8.66 5.19 7.25
C SER A 583 8.30 6.27 6.22
N ARG A 584 9.14 6.44 5.19
CA ARG A 584 8.83 7.29 4.02
C ARG A 584 8.51 6.44 2.80
N PRO A 585 7.55 6.82 1.93
CA PRO A 585 7.38 6.14 0.65
C PRO A 585 8.60 6.42 -0.24
N SER A 586 9.12 5.38 -0.89
CA SER A 586 10.27 5.44 -1.82
C SER A 586 9.92 5.02 -3.25
N ARG A 587 8.76 4.39 -3.46
CA ARG A 587 8.22 4.07 -4.78
C ARG A 587 6.72 3.82 -4.73
N VAL A 588 6.01 4.24 -5.77
CA VAL A 588 4.58 3.96 -6.01
C VAL A 588 4.41 3.27 -7.36
N ASP A 589 3.50 2.30 -7.43
CA ASP A 589 3.06 1.60 -8.64
C ASP A 589 1.53 1.58 -8.66
N LEU A 590 0.95 2.39 -9.54
CA LEU A 590 -0.48 2.53 -9.79
C LEU A 590 -0.84 1.67 -11.01
N ASN A 591 -1.82 0.77 -10.89
CA ASN A 591 -2.18 -0.17 -11.96
C ASN A 591 -3.70 -0.31 -12.10
N GLY A 592 -4.19 -0.21 -13.34
CA GLY A 592 -5.61 -0.13 -13.69
C GLY A 592 -6.18 1.25 -13.41
N HIS A 593 -6.69 1.94 -14.45
CA HIS A 593 -7.26 3.30 -14.37
C HIS A 593 -6.41 4.29 -13.54
N ALA A 594 -5.08 4.18 -13.66
CA ALA A 594 -4.13 4.91 -12.85
C ALA A 594 -4.20 6.41 -13.15
N SER A 595 -4.40 7.23 -12.11
CA SER A 595 -4.35 8.68 -12.23
C SER A 595 -3.67 9.34 -11.04
N VAL A 596 -2.93 10.40 -11.35
CA VAL A 596 -2.29 11.32 -10.42
C VAL A 596 -2.79 12.72 -10.77
N ALA A 597 -3.38 13.43 -9.81
CA ALA A 597 -3.86 14.80 -10.00
C ALA A 597 -3.30 15.73 -8.92
N GLN A 598 -2.94 16.95 -9.29
CA GLN A 598 -2.53 18.01 -8.37
C GLN A 598 -2.95 19.36 -8.92
N ARG A 599 -3.85 20.07 -8.22
CA ARG A 599 -4.50 21.30 -8.73
C ARG A 599 -5.06 21.06 -10.16
N ASP A 600 -4.68 21.91 -11.11
CA ASP A 600 -5.09 21.87 -12.52
C ASP A 600 -4.21 20.93 -13.39
N GLN A 601 -3.27 20.20 -12.77
CA GLN A 601 -2.41 19.22 -13.45
C GLN A 601 -2.94 17.81 -13.21
N SER A 602 -2.94 16.97 -14.26
CA SER A 602 -3.34 15.56 -14.14
C SER A 602 -2.59 14.67 -15.11
N LEU A 603 -2.17 13.50 -14.63
CA LEU A 603 -1.70 12.38 -15.42
C LEU A 603 -2.71 11.24 -15.27
N ALA A 604 -3.09 10.60 -16.38
CA ALA A 604 -3.88 9.38 -16.40
C ALA A 604 -3.24 8.36 -17.35
N ALA A 605 -3.28 7.08 -17.01
CA ALA A 605 -2.74 5.97 -17.81
C ALA A 605 -3.33 4.63 -17.34
N GLY A 606 -3.05 3.53 -18.04
CA GLY A 606 -3.32 2.18 -17.54
C GLY A 606 -2.41 1.79 -16.37
N ARG A 607 -1.15 2.24 -16.38
CA ARG A 607 -0.21 2.07 -15.26
C ARG A 607 0.74 3.26 -15.11
N ILE A 608 1.03 3.66 -13.87
CA ILE A 608 2.00 4.72 -13.52
C ILE A 608 2.94 4.19 -12.43
N ILE A 609 4.23 4.14 -12.72
CA ILE A 609 5.29 3.84 -11.75
C ILE A 609 6.04 5.13 -11.48
N ALA A 610 6.24 5.49 -10.21
CA ALA A 610 7.11 6.61 -9.84
C ALA A 610 8.04 6.22 -8.69
N ASP A 611 9.32 6.51 -8.86
CA ASP A 611 10.34 6.42 -7.81
C ASP A 611 10.39 7.77 -7.07
N LEU A 612 10.54 7.71 -5.75
CA LEU A 612 10.27 8.80 -4.82
C LEU A 612 11.47 9.06 -3.91
N SER A 613 11.77 10.32 -3.63
CA SER A 613 12.89 10.70 -2.75
C SER A 613 12.51 11.83 -1.79
N PRO A 614 13.33 12.10 -0.75
CA PRO A 614 13.12 13.25 0.13
C PRO A 614 13.49 14.56 -0.58
N GLY A 615 12.53 15.46 -0.72
CA GLY A 615 12.72 16.84 -1.13
C GLY A 615 13.35 17.71 -0.05
N GLU A 616 13.83 18.90 -0.42
CA GLU A 616 14.54 19.83 0.46
C GLU A 616 13.74 20.25 1.71
N ASN A 617 12.42 20.27 1.59
CA ASN A 617 11.48 20.67 2.65
C ASN A 617 10.95 19.47 3.48
N GLY A 618 11.49 18.26 3.26
CA GLY A 618 11.05 17.03 3.92
C GLY A 618 9.76 16.41 3.35
N ARG A 619 9.20 16.97 2.27
CA ARG A 619 8.17 16.28 1.46
C ARG A 619 8.81 15.18 0.61
N THR A 620 7.96 14.38 -0.01
CA THR A 620 8.39 13.37 -0.98
C THR A 620 8.25 13.94 -2.39
N ASP A 621 9.36 14.01 -3.12
CA ASP A 621 9.42 14.48 -4.50
C ASP A 621 9.62 13.28 -5.45
N VAL A 622 9.05 13.37 -6.67
CA VAL A 622 9.20 12.35 -7.72
C VAL A 622 10.53 12.53 -8.43
N THR A 623 11.41 11.52 -8.38
CA THR A 623 12.71 11.57 -9.07
C THR A 623 12.63 11.02 -10.49
N ALA A 624 11.89 9.94 -10.68
CA ALA A 624 11.65 9.32 -11.97
C ALA A 624 10.21 8.80 -12.05
N MET A 625 9.61 8.89 -13.23
CA MET A 625 8.25 8.44 -13.50
C MET A 625 8.17 7.75 -14.86
N ASN A 626 7.43 6.65 -14.93
CA ASN A 626 7.05 5.98 -16.16
C ASN A 626 5.54 5.67 -16.14
N ALA A 627 4.79 6.26 -17.06
CA ALA A 627 3.38 5.98 -17.30
C ALA A 627 3.22 5.25 -18.63
N THR A 628 2.34 4.25 -18.68
CA THR A 628 2.14 3.38 -19.86
C THR A 628 0.68 3.03 -20.05
N GLN A 629 0.30 2.79 -21.30
CA GLN A 629 -1.06 2.49 -21.79
C GLN A 629 -1.97 3.72 -21.72
N ASP A 630 -2.41 4.21 -22.89
CA ASP A 630 -3.39 5.29 -23.05
C ASP A 630 -3.10 6.54 -22.18
N VAL A 631 -1.84 6.97 -22.17
CA VAL A 631 -1.38 8.04 -21.30
C VAL A 631 -1.96 9.37 -21.75
N THR A 632 -2.53 10.12 -20.80
CA THR A 632 -3.01 11.49 -20.98
C THR A 632 -2.40 12.39 -19.91
N VAL A 633 -1.66 13.41 -20.33
CA VAL A 633 -1.09 14.46 -19.49
C VAL A 633 -1.90 15.75 -19.70
N ARG A 634 -2.22 16.45 -18.62
CA ARG A 634 -2.75 17.82 -18.63
C ARG A 634 -1.87 18.70 -17.73
N GLY A 635 -1.35 19.77 -18.29
CA GLY A 635 -0.59 20.80 -17.60
C GLY A 635 -1.44 22.02 -17.28
N LYS A 636 -1.01 22.77 -16.25
CA LYS A 636 -1.62 24.02 -15.76
C LYS A 636 -1.85 25.06 -16.88
N ASP A 637 -0.98 25.08 -17.90
CA ASP A 637 -0.98 26.07 -18.99
C ASP A 637 -1.88 25.65 -20.18
N GLY A 638 -2.85 24.76 -19.94
CA GLY A 638 -3.76 24.20 -20.96
C GLY A 638 -3.13 23.16 -21.89
N LEU A 639 -1.84 22.85 -21.69
CA LEU A 639 -1.12 21.80 -22.42
C LEU A 639 -1.79 20.44 -22.16
N THR A 640 -2.21 19.75 -23.22
CA THR A 640 -2.71 18.37 -23.16
C THR A 640 -1.88 17.49 -24.08
N ILE A 641 -1.36 16.37 -23.58
CA ILE A 641 -0.57 15.41 -24.38
C ILE A 641 -1.19 14.02 -24.23
N THR A 642 -1.38 13.29 -25.33
CA THR A 642 -1.76 11.86 -25.30
C THR A 642 -0.68 11.00 -25.97
N GLY A 643 -0.49 9.75 -25.54
CA GLY A 643 0.46 8.78 -26.12
C GLY A 643 0.40 7.38 -25.47
N ASP A 644 1.29 6.46 -25.86
CA ASP A 644 1.35 5.09 -25.30
C ASP A 644 2.22 5.00 -24.03
N GLU A 645 3.29 5.80 -23.97
CA GLU A 645 4.29 5.82 -22.90
C GLU A 645 4.74 7.26 -22.61
N VAL A 646 4.88 7.60 -21.32
CA VAL A 646 5.50 8.85 -20.85
C VAL A 646 6.57 8.52 -19.83
N ARG A 647 7.80 8.96 -20.08
CA ARG A 647 8.91 8.93 -19.12
C ARG A 647 9.20 10.35 -18.68
N ALA A 648 9.45 10.57 -17.39
CA ALA A 648 9.84 11.88 -16.89
C ALA A 648 10.86 11.75 -15.76
N THR A 649 11.75 12.73 -15.69
CA THR A 649 12.73 12.91 -14.61
C THR A 649 12.55 14.33 -14.08
N PRO A 650 11.60 14.56 -13.15
CA PRO A 650 11.23 15.92 -12.74
C PRO A 650 12.38 16.71 -12.11
N ALA A 651 13.35 16.04 -11.50
CA ALA A 651 14.56 16.66 -10.96
C ALA A 651 15.47 17.30 -12.04
N ASP A 652 15.37 16.83 -13.29
CA ASP A 652 16.11 17.35 -14.44
C ASP A 652 15.22 18.22 -15.37
N ASP A 653 13.97 18.51 -14.97
CA ASP A 653 12.92 19.14 -15.81
C ASP A 653 12.69 18.44 -17.16
N TRP A 654 12.98 17.13 -17.26
CA TRP A 654 12.93 16.38 -18.51
C TRP A 654 11.72 15.45 -18.63
N ALA A 655 11.14 15.35 -19.82
CA ALA A 655 10.11 14.36 -20.15
C ALA A 655 10.19 13.86 -21.61
N GLU A 656 9.69 12.66 -21.85
CA GLU A 656 9.63 12.00 -23.15
C GLU A 656 8.29 11.29 -23.31
N VAL A 657 7.63 11.47 -24.44
CA VAL A 657 6.33 10.89 -24.77
C VAL A 657 6.45 10.12 -26.08
N ARG A 658 5.98 8.87 -26.10
CA ARG A 658 6.08 7.97 -27.24
C ARG A 658 4.75 7.30 -27.55
N SER A 659 4.51 6.98 -28.81
CA SER A 659 3.46 6.08 -29.27
C SER A 659 4.01 5.10 -30.32
N ARG A 660 3.36 3.95 -30.46
CA ARG A 660 3.65 2.99 -31.52
C ARG A 660 3.06 3.40 -32.88
N ALA A 661 2.06 4.29 -32.90
CA ALA A 661 1.53 4.88 -34.12
C ALA A 661 2.33 6.12 -34.52
N VAL A 662 2.47 6.35 -35.83
CA VAL A 662 3.26 7.48 -36.40
C VAL A 662 2.69 8.85 -36.00
N ASP A 663 1.40 8.90 -35.68
CA ASP A 663 0.61 10.06 -35.29
C ASP A 663 -0.04 9.89 -33.90
N GLY A 664 0.35 8.87 -33.13
CA GLY A 664 -0.30 8.50 -31.86
C GLY A 664 0.07 9.39 -30.67
N VAL A 665 1.15 10.18 -30.77
CA VAL A 665 1.43 11.29 -29.84
C VAL A 665 0.74 12.55 -30.34
N ARG A 666 -0.27 13.00 -29.60
CA ARG A 666 -0.98 14.25 -29.86
C ARG A 666 -0.75 15.24 -28.73
N MET A 667 -0.08 16.34 -29.03
CA MET A 667 0.12 17.46 -28.11
C MET A 667 -0.73 18.64 -28.54
N CYS A 668 -1.54 19.19 -27.64
CA CYS A 668 -2.40 20.36 -27.87
C CYS A 668 -2.07 21.45 -26.84
N GLN A 669 -1.91 22.69 -27.28
CA GLN A 669 -1.76 23.85 -26.38
C GLN A 669 -2.44 25.07 -27.01
N GLY A 670 -3.57 25.49 -26.45
CA GLY A 670 -4.40 26.54 -27.02
C GLY A 670 -4.81 26.22 -28.47
N ALA A 671 -4.39 27.08 -29.40
CA ALA A 671 -4.63 26.95 -30.85
C ALA A 671 -3.67 25.99 -31.59
N SER A 672 -2.63 25.48 -30.92
CA SER A 672 -1.61 24.61 -31.52
C SER A 672 -1.91 23.14 -31.27
N THR A 673 -1.77 22.29 -32.29
CA THR A 673 -1.80 20.82 -32.17
C THR A 673 -0.63 20.20 -32.95
N ILE A 674 0.22 19.41 -32.29
CA ILE A 674 1.27 18.59 -32.91
C ILE A 674 0.83 17.11 -32.90
N LEU A 675 1.02 16.43 -34.03
CA LEU A 675 0.79 15.00 -34.25
C LEU A 675 2.12 14.36 -34.69
N THR A 676 2.56 13.33 -33.98
CA THR A 676 3.83 12.62 -34.23
C THR A 676 3.87 11.28 -33.44
N SER A 677 4.97 10.54 -33.46
CA SER A 677 5.16 9.33 -32.64
C SER A 677 6.05 9.53 -31.42
N HIS A 678 6.81 10.63 -31.34
CA HIS A 678 7.82 10.84 -30.30
C HIS A 678 8.05 12.33 -30.04
N VAL A 679 7.85 12.78 -28.81
CA VAL A 679 8.18 14.14 -28.34
C VAL A 679 9.08 14.05 -27.11
N GLN A 680 10.07 14.94 -27.01
CA GLN A 680 10.94 15.15 -25.87
C GLN A 680 10.84 16.60 -25.41
N PHE A 681 10.88 16.81 -24.10
CA PHE A 681 10.80 18.09 -23.42
C PHE A 681 12.00 18.25 -22.50
N ASP A 682 12.70 19.36 -22.63
CA ASP A 682 13.65 19.86 -21.63
C ASP A 682 13.10 21.21 -21.13
N GLY A 683 12.46 21.18 -19.96
CA GLY A 683 11.86 22.36 -19.33
C GLY A 683 12.90 23.38 -18.84
N ARG A 684 14.15 22.94 -18.63
CA ARG A 684 15.25 23.80 -18.17
C ARG A 684 15.81 24.65 -19.30
N SER A 685 15.95 24.10 -20.50
CA SER A 685 16.27 24.87 -21.71
C SER A 685 15.03 25.44 -22.43
N ARG A 686 13.82 24.98 -22.04
CA ARG A 686 12.54 25.24 -22.73
C ARG A 686 12.52 24.75 -24.18
N LEU A 687 13.17 23.62 -24.42
CA LEU A 687 13.27 22.99 -25.72
C LEU A 687 12.22 21.88 -25.84
N VAL A 688 11.44 21.92 -26.92
CA VAL A 688 10.64 20.79 -27.40
C VAL A 688 11.37 20.18 -28.59
N HIS A 689 11.77 18.92 -28.50
CA HIS A 689 12.43 18.19 -29.58
C HIS A 689 11.55 17.01 -30.02
N VAL A 690 11.32 16.89 -31.32
CA VAL A 690 10.41 15.92 -31.94
C VAL A 690 11.24 15.12 -32.95
N PRO A 691 11.94 14.06 -32.51
CA PRO A 691 12.89 13.30 -33.33
C PRO A 691 12.18 12.26 -34.23
N ALA A 692 11.06 12.66 -34.83
CA ALA A 692 10.24 11.84 -35.70
C ALA A 692 9.46 12.72 -36.68
N PRO A 693 9.02 12.19 -37.84
CA PRO A 693 8.08 12.86 -38.71
C PRO A 693 6.81 13.30 -37.97
N GLY A 694 6.16 14.35 -38.46
CA GLY A 694 4.96 14.86 -37.83
C GLY A 694 4.29 16.00 -38.56
N THR A 695 3.19 16.48 -37.97
CA THR A 695 2.42 17.63 -38.44
C THR A 695 2.07 18.54 -37.26
N LEU A 696 2.30 19.84 -37.44
CA LEU A 696 1.85 20.91 -36.57
C LEU A 696 0.70 21.63 -37.26
N TRP A 697 -0.40 21.81 -36.53
CA TRP A 697 -1.52 22.67 -36.88
C TRP A 697 -1.53 23.84 -35.90
N HIS A 698 -1.73 25.06 -36.40
CA HIS A 698 -1.84 26.25 -35.57
C HIS A 698 -2.87 27.23 -36.15
N GLU A 699 -3.89 27.55 -35.37
CA GLU A 699 -4.88 28.58 -35.69
C GLU A 699 -4.36 29.97 -35.25
N ILE A 700 -3.95 30.77 -36.22
CA ILE A 700 -3.52 32.16 -36.05
C ILE A 700 -4.78 33.03 -35.94
N THR A 701 -5.29 33.19 -34.73
CA THR A 701 -6.30 34.22 -34.45
C THR A 701 -5.65 35.62 -34.54
N PRO A 702 -6.23 36.58 -35.30
CA PRO A 702 -5.71 37.94 -35.35
C PRO A 702 -5.77 38.66 -33.99
N SER A 703 -5.02 39.76 -33.87
CA SER A 703 -4.99 40.55 -32.64
C SER A 703 -6.38 41.13 -32.33
N PRO A 704 -6.82 41.20 -31.05
CA PRO A 704 -8.08 41.83 -30.68
C PRO A 704 -8.18 43.32 -31.07
N SER A 705 -7.04 43.98 -31.33
CA SER A 705 -6.97 45.35 -31.85
C SER A 705 -7.48 45.47 -33.29
N ASP A 706 -7.36 44.39 -34.06
CA ASP A 706 -7.49 44.43 -35.52
C ASP A 706 -8.92 44.02 -35.94
N ALA A 707 -9.48 43.04 -35.20
CA ALA A 707 -10.74 42.29 -35.38
C ALA A 707 -12.05 43.08 -35.59
N SER A 708 -11.97 44.40 -35.78
CA SER A 708 -13.01 45.25 -36.34
C SER A 708 -13.30 44.99 -37.83
N ASN A 709 -12.37 44.38 -38.58
CA ASN A 709 -12.54 44.09 -40.00
C ASN A 709 -13.08 42.66 -40.19
N PRO A 710 -14.22 42.44 -40.87
CA PRO A 710 -14.75 41.10 -41.14
C PRO A 710 -13.86 40.21 -42.00
N ASN A 711 -12.80 40.75 -42.62
CA ASN A 711 -11.76 39.97 -43.29
C ASN A 711 -10.75 39.32 -42.32
N ASP A 712 -10.77 39.69 -41.03
CA ASP A 712 -9.86 39.16 -39.99
C ASP A 712 -10.37 37.83 -39.41
N ALA A 713 -10.71 36.88 -40.28
CA ALA A 713 -10.94 35.51 -39.84
C ALA A 713 -9.60 34.84 -39.42
N PRO A 714 -9.62 33.76 -38.61
CA PRO A 714 -8.39 33.06 -38.26
C PRO A 714 -7.69 32.46 -39.50
N SER A 715 -6.38 32.62 -39.57
CA SER A 715 -5.55 31.92 -40.57
C SER A 715 -5.09 30.57 -40.02
N ASN A 716 -5.01 29.55 -40.87
CA ASN A 716 -4.59 28.22 -40.46
C ASN A 716 -3.20 27.90 -41.02
N LEU A 717 -2.24 27.63 -40.15
CA LEU A 717 -0.92 27.12 -40.48
C LEU A 717 -0.88 25.61 -40.28
N GLN A 718 -0.52 24.87 -41.34
CA GLN A 718 -0.18 23.46 -41.30
C GLN A 718 1.29 23.30 -41.68
N LEU A 719 2.12 22.75 -40.79
CA LEU A 719 3.53 22.47 -41.02
C LEU A 719 3.77 20.96 -40.92
N THR A 720 4.34 20.34 -41.95
CA THR A 720 4.72 18.91 -41.96
C THR A 720 6.23 18.78 -42.13
N TRP A 721 6.85 17.82 -41.44
CA TRP A 721 8.27 17.48 -41.56
C TRP A 721 8.47 15.96 -41.52
N GLY A 722 9.62 15.52 -42.05
CA GLY A 722 9.96 14.12 -42.31
C GLY A 722 10.96 13.52 -41.33
N ASP A 723 11.90 14.32 -40.82
CA ASP A 723 12.98 13.83 -39.94
C ASP A 723 12.74 14.29 -38.49
N TRP A 724 12.78 15.61 -38.23
CA TRP A 724 12.60 16.16 -36.89
C TRP A 724 12.07 17.61 -36.88
N LEU A 725 11.51 18.02 -35.74
CA LEU A 725 11.17 19.40 -35.38
C LEU A 725 11.79 19.73 -34.01
N GLU A 726 12.41 20.89 -33.89
CA GLU A 726 12.92 21.48 -32.64
C GLU A 726 12.20 22.82 -32.44
N PHE A 727 11.77 23.12 -31.22
CA PHE A 727 11.18 24.41 -30.87
C PHE A 727 11.77 24.90 -29.54
N ASP A 728 12.58 25.96 -29.63
CA ASP A 728 13.07 26.71 -28.48
C ASP A 728 12.03 27.79 -28.13
N ASP A 729 11.26 27.57 -27.07
CA ASP A 729 10.28 28.57 -26.60
C ASP A 729 10.97 29.82 -26.04
N ALA A 730 12.14 29.70 -25.39
CA ALA A 730 12.83 30.87 -24.85
C ALA A 730 13.23 31.85 -25.96
N ALA A 731 13.78 31.34 -27.07
CA ALA A 731 14.14 32.12 -28.25
C ALA A 731 12.93 32.43 -29.17
N GLY A 732 11.88 31.60 -29.15
CA GLY A 732 10.78 31.65 -30.11
C GLY A 732 11.15 31.10 -31.49
N VAL A 733 12.07 30.12 -31.55
CA VAL A 733 12.62 29.61 -32.82
C VAL A 733 12.24 28.14 -33.00
N GLY A 734 11.50 27.86 -34.06
CA GLY A 734 11.25 26.51 -34.57
C GLY A 734 12.21 26.16 -35.71
N ARG A 735 12.74 24.93 -35.72
CA ARG A 735 13.53 24.37 -36.82
C ARG A 735 12.98 23.01 -37.19
N CYS A 736 12.83 22.73 -38.47
CA CYS A 736 12.36 21.43 -38.94
C CYS A 736 13.16 20.94 -40.15
N GLN A 737 13.34 19.63 -40.25
CA GLN A 737 14.14 18.98 -41.28
C GLN A 737 13.41 17.78 -41.88
N GLY A 738 13.73 17.50 -43.15
CA GLY A 738 13.26 16.36 -43.92
C GLY A 738 12.00 16.72 -44.70
N ALA A 739 12.14 17.13 -45.96
CA ALA A 739 11.02 17.40 -46.87
C ALA A 739 9.91 18.29 -46.27
N THR A 740 10.31 19.36 -45.57
CA THR A 740 9.41 20.30 -44.89
C THR A 740 8.39 20.91 -45.87
N VAL A 741 7.11 20.97 -45.45
CA VAL A 741 6.07 21.74 -46.13
C VAL A 741 5.30 22.57 -45.11
N ALA A 742 5.21 23.88 -45.32
CA ALA A 742 4.35 24.77 -44.54
C ALA A 742 3.25 25.33 -45.44
N ILE A 743 1.99 25.21 -45.03
CA ILE A 743 0.81 25.70 -45.74
C ILE A 743 0.12 26.70 -44.82
N LEU A 744 0.09 27.97 -45.21
CA LEU A 744 -0.67 29.02 -44.53
C LEU A 744 -1.91 29.33 -45.38
N THR A 745 -3.09 28.99 -44.86
CA THR A 745 -4.37 29.37 -45.48
C THR A 745 -4.90 30.61 -44.74
N ARG A 746 -5.04 31.72 -45.46
CA ARG A 746 -5.54 32.99 -44.92
C ARG A 746 -7.05 33.16 -45.24
N PRO A 747 -7.75 34.08 -44.56
CA PRO A 747 -9.08 34.53 -44.99
C PRO A 747 -9.05 35.06 -46.43
N GLY A 748 -10.21 35.06 -47.10
CA GLY A 748 -10.32 35.67 -48.44
C GLY A 748 -9.67 34.86 -49.56
N SER A 749 -9.65 33.53 -49.46
CA SER A 749 -9.18 32.63 -50.53
C SER A 749 -7.68 32.74 -50.87
N GLU A 750 -6.80 33.04 -49.92
CA GLU A 750 -5.35 32.96 -50.14
C GLU A 750 -4.74 31.71 -49.47
N ARG A 751 -3.83 31.02 -50.17
CA ARG A 751 -3.01 29.92 -49.63
C ARG A 751 -1.56 30.08 -50.04
N ASP A 752 -0.70 30.32 -49.06
CA ASP A 752 0.75 30.24 -49.21
C ASP A 752 1.23 28.82 -48.91
N THR A 753 2.15 28.29 -49.71
CA THR A 753 2.76 26.96 -49.56
C THR A 753 4.27 27.06 -49.74
N LEU A 754 5.01 26.85 -48.65
CA LEU A 754 6.47 26.79 -48.61
C LEU A 754 6.91 25.32 -48.60
N ARG A 755 7.88 24.95 -49.43
CA ARG A 755 8.46 23.60 -49.52
C ARG A 755 9.97 23.69 -49.47
N ALA A 756 10.61 22.86 -48.65
CA ALA A 756 12.03 22.92 -48.40
C ALA A 756 12.60 21.55 -48.00
N ASP A 757 13.92 21.45 -47.87
CA ASP A 757 14.55 20.32 -47.17
C ASP A 757 14.56 20.57 -45.65
N SER A 758 14.82 21.82 -45.25
CA SER A 758 14.64 22.32 -43.87
C SER A 758 14.02 23.72 -43.85
N ALA A 759 13.39 24.07 -42.73
CA ALA A 759 12.94 25.44 -42.49
C ALA A 759 13.20 25.91 -41.05
N GLU A 760 13.60 27.17 -40.89
CA GLU A 760 13.63 27.89 -39.62
C GLU A 760 12.47 28.89 -39.56
N ILE A 761 11.71 28.86 -38.47
CA ILE A 761 10.56 29.72 -38.20
C ILE A 761 10.89 30.53 -36.96
N ARG A 762 10.81 31.86 -37.06
CA ARG A 762 11.02 32.80 -35.96
C ARG A 762 9.70 33.44 -35.59
N LEU A 763 9.33 33.30 -34.34
CA LEU A 763 8.16 33.91 -33.74
C LEU A 763 8.59 35.09 -32.88
N SER A 764 7.80 36.16 -32.86
CA SER A 764 8.06 37.31 -32.01
C SER A 764 8.14 36.90 -30.53
N GLN A 765 9.00 37.60 -29.76
CA GLN A 765 8.94 37.48 -28.30
C GLN A 765 7.60 38.09 -27.83
N PRO A 766 6.76 37.35 -27.10
CA PRO A 766 5.47 37.85 -26.67
C PRO A 766 5.67 38.82 -25.50
N ALA A 767 5.04 40.00 -25.55
CA ALA A 767 4.81 40.76 -24.33
C ALA A 767 3.91 39.95 -23.38
N PRO A 768 3.97 40.16 -22.05
CA PRO A 768 3.11 39.44 -21.11
C PRO A 768 1.63 39.53 -21.48
N GLY A 769 1.01 38.38 -21.77
CA GLY A 769 -0.39 38.28 -22.20
C GLY A 769 -0.66 38.44 -23.71
N GLN A 770 0.36 38.75 -24.53
CA GLN A 770 0.25 38.71 -25.99
C GLN A 770 0.60 37.32 -26.53
N ARG A 771 0.01 36.98 -27.68
CA ARG A 771 0.40 35.80 -28.47
C ARG A 771 1.65 36.13 -29.29
N ARG A 772 2.48 35.12 -29.56
CA ARG A 772 3.56 35.27 -30.55
C ARG A 772 2.96 35.37 -31.95
N VAL A 773 3.54 36.20 -32.80
CA VAL A 773 3.23 36.24 -34.23
C VAL A 773 4.41 35.72 -35.04
N LEU A 774 4.14 35.20 -36.24
CA LEU A 774 5.19 34.83 -37.18
C LEU A 774 5.95 36.09 -37.62
N ASP A 775 7.26 36.13 -37.38
CA ASP A 775 8.14 37.25 -37.76
C ASP A 775 8.93 36.91 -39.02
N THR A 776 9.61 35.75 -39.04
CA THR A 776 10.40 35.30 -40.20
C THR A 776 10.20 33.80 -40.46
N ALA A 777 10.16 33.39 -41.73
CA ALA A 777 10.31 32.01 -42.15
C ALA A 777 11.44 31.89 -43.19
N ILE A 778 12.40 31.00 -42.95
CA ILE A 778 13.54 30.73 -43.82
C ILE A 778 13.44 29.30 -44.30
N ALA A 779 13.23 29.09 -45.60
CA ALA A 779 13.29 27.77 -46.24
C ALA A 779 14.65 27.55 -46.90
N ILE A 780 15.21 26.36 -46.72
CA ILE A 780 16.49 25.95 -47.31
C ILE A 780 16.29 24.66 -48.12
N GLY A 781 16.65 24.72 -49.40
CA GLY A 781 16.58 23.59 -50.31
C GLY A 781 17.91 22.85 -50.44
N THR A 782 17.85 21.71 -51.11
CA THR A 782 19.01 20.97 -51.61
C THR A 782 19.11 21.14 -53.14
N PRO A 783 20.27 20.85 -53.77
CA PRO A 783 20.39 20.89 -55.24
C PRO A 783 19.39 19.98 -55.97
N GLN A 784 18.89 18.92 -55.33
CA GLN A 784 17.89 17.99 -55.87
C GLN A 784 16.45 18.40 -55.55
N ARG A 785 16.23 19.18 -54.50
CA ARG A 785 14.93 19.70 -54.04
C ARG A 785 15.12 21.15 -53.57
N PRO A 786 15.14 22.14 -54.48
CA PRO A 786 15.28 23.53 -54.11
C PRO A 786 14.11 23.99 -53.22
N ALA A 787 14.33 25.04 -52.45
CA ALA A 787 13.25 25.68 -51.70
C ALA A 787 12.28 26.29 -52.71
N SER A 788 10.99 26.13 -52.48
CA SER A 788 9.95 26.79 -53.28
C SER A 788 8.86 27.39 -52.40
N ALA A 789 8.35 28.55 -52.83
CA ALA A 789 7.24 29.24 -52.21
C ALA A 789 6.17 29.49 -53.26
N GLU A 790 4.93 29.13 -52.95
CA GLU A 790 3.78 29.28 -53.85
C GLU A 790 2.66 30.01 -53.12
N SER A 791 2.32 31.22 -53.54
CA SER A 791 1.15 31.97 -53.06
C SER A 791 0.04 31.88 -54.09
N LYS A 792 -1.11 31.30 -53.72
CA LYS A 792 -2.28 31.11 -54.57
C LYS A 792 -3.46 31.94 -54.04
N HIS A 793 -4.08 32.70 -54.93
CA HIS A 793 -5.39 33.30 -54.69
C HIS A 793 -6.44 32.52 -55.47
N PHE A 794 -7.53 32.13 -54.81
CA PHE A 794 -8.67 31.44 -55.41
C PHE A 794 -9.86 32.38 -55.58
N ALA A 795 -10.76 32.07 -56.51
CA ALA A 795 -12.02 32.77 -56.66
C ALA A 795 -12.86 32.69 -55.36
N PRO A 796 -13.69 33.71 -55.05
CA PRO A 796 -14.64 33.63 -53.94
C PRO A 796 -15.56 32.39 -54.10
N GLY A 797 -15.53 31.50 -53.11
CA GLY A 797 -16.40 30.32 -53.07
C GLY A 797 -15.96 29.10 -53.89
N GLY A 798 -14.71 29.01 -54.37
CA GLY A 798 -14.24 27.84 -55.12
C GLY A 798 -12.73 27.56 -55.03
N GLU A 799 -12.31 26.39 -55.54
CA GLU A 799 -10.90 25.97 -55.64
C GLU A 799 -10.20 26.47 -56.93
N GLN A 800 -10.87 27.31 -57.73
CA GLN A 800 -10.29 27.85 -58.96
C GLN A 800 -9.22 28.90 -58.61
N VAL A 801 -7.95 28.59 -58.88
CA VAL A 801 -6.83 29.53 -58.78
C VAL A 801 -7.03 30.64 -59.81
N VAL A 802 -7.26 31.87 -59.34
CA VAL A 802 -7.33 33.07 -60.18
C VAL A 802 -5.96 33.72 -60.34
N GLN A 803 -5.04 33.47 -59.40
CA GLN A 803 -3.66 33.93 -59.48
C GLN A 803 -2.72 33.02 -58.69
N ALA A 804 -1.50 32.83 -59.20
CA ALA A 804 -0.41 32.19 -58.48
C ALA A 804 0.90 32.95 -58.64
N MET A 805 1.64 33.12 -57.54
CA MET A 805 3.07 33.43 -57.56
C MET A 805 3.82 32.21 -57.07
N TYR A 806 4.58 31.56 -57.95
CA TYR A 806 5.53 30.50 -57.60
C TYR A 806 6.95 31.04 -57.65
N VAL A 807 7.78 30.69 -56.67
CA VAL A 807 9.19 31.07 -56.60
C VAL A 807 10.02 29.86 -56.18
N GLU A 808 11.22 29.72 -56.72
CA GLU A 808 12.16 28.65 -56.42
C GLU A 808 13.59 29.18 -56.33
N GLY A 809 14.36 28.70 -55.34
CA GLY A 809 15.77 29.02 -55.14
C GLY A 809 16.46 28.10 -54.13
N ALA A 810 17.75 28.30 -53.89
CA ALA A 810 18.47 27.52 -52.88
C ALA A 810 18.02 27.86 -51.44
N ARG A 811 17.64 29.12 -51.21
CA ARG A 811 17.17 29.65 -49.94
C ARG A 811 16.09 30.69 -50.20
N ILE A 812 15.04 30.69 -49.40
CA ILE A 812 13.93 31.65 -49.46
C ILE A 812 13.73 32.21 -48.05
N GLU A 813 13.67 33.54 -47.93
CA GLU A 813 13.42 34.24 -46.67
C GLU A 813 12.13 35.06 -46.80
N ALA A 814 11.14 34.79 -45.94
CA ALA A 814 9.92 35.57 -45.82
C ALA A 814 9.92 36.30 -44.47
N ASP A 815 10.01 37.63 -44.52
CA ASP A 815 9.93 38.55 -43.39
C ASP A 815 8.49 39.10 -43.34
N GLN A 816 7.68 38.52 -42.45
CA GLN A 816 6.26 38.82 -42.33
C GLN A 816 6.02 40.16 -41.62
N SER A 817 6.92 40.60 -40.74
CA SER A 817 6.78 41.91 -40.08
C SER A 817 7.08 43.07 -41.03
N ARG A 818 7.93 42.87 -42.05
CA ARG A 818 8.17 43.83 -43.13
C ARG A 818 7.32 43.62 -44.39
N GLN A 819 6.55 42.53 -44.47
CA GLN A 819 5.89 42.08 -45.71
C GLN A 819 6.87 41.93 -46.88
N GLN A 820 8.09 41.46 -46.58
CA GLN A 820 9.17 41.27 -47.54
C GLN A 820 9.45 39.79 -47.77
N PHE A 821 9.83 39.46 -48.99
CA PHE A 821 10.18 38.12 -49.43
C PHE A 821 11.49 38.22 -50.23
N SER A 822 12.44 37.32 -50.03
CA SER A 822 13.70 37.34 -50.77
C SER A 822 14.24 35.95 -51.09
N VAL A 823 15.00 35.89 -52.19
CA VAL A 823 15.73 34.71 -52.65
C VAL A 823 17.19 35.13 -52.84
N PRO A 824 18.06 34.93 -51.84
CA PRO A 824 19.49 35.10 -52.04
C PRO A 824 20.04 33.96 -52.91
N GLY A 825 20.72 34.32 -53.99
CA GLY A 825 21.24 33.40 -55.00
C GLY A 825 20.34 33.25 -56.23
N ALA A 826 20.81 32.42 -57.17
CA ALA A 826 20.10 32.07 -58.38
C ALA A 826 18.73 31.43 -58.10
N GLY A 827 17.76 31.70 -58.96
CA GLY A 827 16.39 31.22 -58.79
C GLY A 827 15.51 31.47 -60.01
N LYS A 828 14.24 31.08 -59.86
CA LYS A 828 13.19 31.33 -60.85
C LYS A 828 11.87 31.70 -60.16
N ALA A 829 11.04 32.49 -60.83
CA ALA A 829 9.69 32.82 -60.40
C ALA A 829 8.70 32.75 -61.56
N LEU A 830 7.47 32.34 -61.29
CA LEU A 830 6.35 32.35 -62.22
C LEU A 830 5.22 33.14 -61.58
N LEU A 831 4.79 34.21 -62.25
CA LEU A 831 3.57 34.94 -61.96
C LEU A 831 2.51 34.48 -62.96
N ALA A 832 1.40 33.93 -62.49
CA ALA A 832 0.29 33.48 -63.32
C ALA A 832 -0.99 34.24 -62.94
N ASP A 833 -1.72 34.72 -63.94
CA ASP A 833 -2.97 35.49 -63.78
C ASP A 833 -4.05 34.86 -64.66
N HIS A 834 -5.00 34.17 -64.02
CA HIS A 834 -6.04 33.36 -64.66
C HIS A 834 -7.43 33.95 -64.45
N ARG A 835 -7.53 35.23 -64.05
CA ARG A 835 -8.81 35.94 -63.99
C ARG A 835 -9.46 35.96 -65.37
N GLU A 836 -10.74 35.56 -65.44
CA GLU A 836 -11.52 35.74 -66.66
C GLU A 836 -11.56 37.23 -67.02
N ALA A 837 -11.31 37.56 -68.28
CA ALA A 837 -11.42 38.94 -68.75
C ALA A 837 -12.86 39.43 -68.53
N ASP A 838 -13.02 40.66 -68.01
CA ASP A 838 -14.26 41.29 -67.56
C ASP A 838 -15.56 40.61 -68.05
N PRO A 839 -16.47 40.17 -67.15
CA PRO A 839 -17.67 39.41 -67.53
C PRO A 839 -18.62 40.14 -68.50
N GLY A 840 -18.41 41.43 -68.75
CA GLY A 840 -19.02 42.16 -69.87
C GLY A 840 -18.55 41.71 -71.28
N THR A 841 -17.58 40.79 -71.38
CA THR A 841 -17.00 40.29 -72.65
C THR A 841 -17.30 38.80 -72.90
N GLN A 842 -18.35 38.24 -72.30
CA GLN A 842 -18.78 36.87 -72.57
C GLN A 842 -19.35 36.69 -73.98
N ALA A 843 -18.48 36.40 -74.95
CA ALA A 843 -18.88 35.70 -76.17
C ALA A 843 -19.32 34.27 -75.81
N GLN A 844 -20.41 33.79 -76.42
CA GLN A 844 -21.08 32.53 -76.09
C GLN A 844 -20.11 31.32 -76.13
N ALA A 845 -19.74 30.81 -74.95
CA ALA A 845 -18.98 29.56 -74.85
C ALA A 845 -19.89 28.34 -75.11
N SER A 846 -19.46 27.44 -75.98
CA SER A 846 -20.22 26.22 -76.30
C SER A 846 -20.20 25.23 -75.14
N PRO A 847 -21.36 24.71 -74.68
CA PRO A 847 -21.41 23.76 -73.57
C PRO A 847 -20.85 22.39 -73.98
N GLY A 848 -19.74 21.96 -73.38
CA GLY A 848 -19.21 20.61 -73.61
C GLY A 848 -17.77 20.30 -73.16
N ALA A 849 -16.94 21.31 -72.87
CA ALA A 849 -15.55 21.08 -72.45
C ALA A 849 -15.45 20.62 -70.98
N ARG A 850 -14.70 19.53 -70.72
CA ARG A 850 -14.43 19.04 -69.36
C ARG A 850 -13.24 19.78 -68.72
N PRO A 851 -13.30 20.13 -67.42
CA PRO A 851 -12.17 20.75 -66.74
C PRO A 851 -11.09 19.72 -66.43
N GLY A 852 -9.87 20.01 -66.86
CA GLY A 852 -8.65 19.29 -66.49
C GLY A 852 -7.47 20.26 -66.51
N LEU A 853 -6.56 20.15 -65.54
CA LEU A 853 -5.37 20.99 -65.39
C LEU A 853 -4.37 20.76 -66.55
N ALA A 854 -4.65 21.38 -67.69
CA ALA A 854 -3.77 21.42 -68.85
C ALA A 854 -3.25 22.85 -69.05
N LEU A 855 -1.96 23.06 -68.75
CA LEU A 855 -1.18 24.29 -69.01
C LEU A 855 -0.98 24.57 -70.53
N GLY A 856 -1.92 24.15 -71.37
CA GLY A 856 -1.70 23.92 -72.80
C GLY A 856 -2.54 24.73 -73.77
N ASN A 857 -3.62 25.41 -73.34
CA ASN A 857 -4.47 26.17 -74.27
C ASN A 857 -5.40 27.24 -73.66
N THR A 858 -5.31 27.54 -72.37
CA THR A 858 -6.06 28.67 -71.77
C THR A 858 -5.36 29.99 -72.12
N SER A 859 -6.03 30.87 -72.87
CA SER A 859 -5.56 32.22 -73.22
C SER A 859 -5.63 33.20 -72.04
N ALA A 860 -5.01 32.81 -70.93
CA ALA A 860 -4.83 33.67 -69.76
C ALA A 860 -3.88 34.83 -70.11
N ARG A 861 -4.19 36.04 -69.62
CA ARG A 861 -3.38 37.24 -69.87
C ARG A 861 -2.37 37.43 -68.73
N GLY A 862 -1.09 37.52 -69.07
CA GLY A 862 -0.08 38.11 -68.18
C GLY A 862 0.87 37.13 -67.48
N ASP A 863 0.87 35.85 -67.85
CA ASP A 863 1.83 34.87 -67.31
C ASP A 863 3.27 35.36 -67.55
N THR A 864 4.06 35.45 -66.48
CA THR A 864 5.42 35.99 -66.46
C THR A 864 6.38 35.01 -65.80
N LEU A 865 7.32 34.46 -66.57
CA LEU A 865 8.41 33.62 -66.07
C LEU A 865 9.69 34.46 -65.93
N LEU A 866 10.29 34.44 -64.75
CA LEU A 866 11.55 35.11 -64.40
C LEU A 866 12.60 34.06 -64.05
N THR A 867 13.85 34.25 -64.48
CA THR A 867 15.02 33.49 -64.03
C THR A 867 16.20 34.44 -63.81
N TRP A 868 16.98 34.25 -62.75
CA TRP A 868 18.12 35.11 -62.38
C TRP A 868 19.24 34.31 -61.71
N ASN A 869 20.41 34.94 -61.56
CA ASN A 869 21.61 34.32 -61.02
C ASN A 869 22.09 34.87 -59.67
N ASP A 870 21.73 36.10 -59.27
CA ASP A 870 22.28 36.72 -58.05
C ASP A 870 21.26 36.88 -56.92
N SER A 871 20.17 37.63 -57.10
CA SER A 871 19.14 37.72 -56.06
C SER A 871 17.77 38.20 -56.55
N MET A 872 16.75 37.97 -55.73
CA MET A 872 15.40 38.52 -55.87
C MET A 872 14.90 39.04 -54.52
N GLN A 873 14.23 40.19 -54.53
CA GLN A 873 13.52 40.79 -53.39
C GLN A 873 12.13 41.22 -53.84
N TYR A 874 11.10 40.91 -53.06
CA TYR A 874 9.72 41.28 -53.29
C TYR A 874 9.15 41.95 -52.04
N ASP A 875 8.86 43.24 -52.14
CA ASP A 875 8.07 43.98 -51.16
C ASP A 875 6.60 43.80 -51.51
N ARG A 876 5.88 42.98 -50.73
CA ARG A 876 4.46 42.68 -50.95
C ARG A 876 3.56 43.88 -50.66
N SER A 877 4.00 44.79 -49.77
CA SER A 877 3.22 46.00 -49.42
C SER A 877 3.27 47.05 -50.53
N ALA A 878 4.42 47.20 -51.19
CA ALA A 878 4.63 48.06 -52.34
C ALA A 878 4.32 47.39 -53.69
N GLY A 879 4.18 46.05 -53.70
CA GLY A 879 4.06 45.24 -54.92
C GLY A 879 5.33 45.25 -55.76
N ARG A 880 6.48 45.59 -55.17
CA ARG A 880 7.70 45.87 -55.91
C ARG A 880 8.64 44.67 -55.86
N LEU A 881 8.94 44.14 -57.04
CA LEU A 881 9.85 43.03 -57.28
C LEU A 881 11.15 43.55 -57.88
N HIS A 882 12.27 43.38 -57.18
CA HIS A 882 13.62 43.72 -57.64
C HIS A 882 14.41 42.43 -57.84
N VAL A 883 14.99 42.25 -59.03
CA VAL A 883 15.71 41.03 -59.42
C VAL A 883 17.06 41.43 -60.03
N VAL A 884 18.13 40.74 -59.64
CA VAL A 884 19.52 41.10 -59.99
C VAL A 884 20.30 39.89 -60.50
N GLY A 885 21.18 40.15 -61.46
CA GLY A 885 22.16 39.22 -62.03
C GLY A 885 21.58 38.37 -63.15
N LYS A 886 21.87 38.74 -64.41
CA LYS A 886 21.45 38.03 -65.65
C LYS A 886 19.99 37.61 -65.63
N VAL A 887 19.12 38.57 -65.34
CA VAL A 887 17.68 38.39 -65.29
C VAL A 887 17.14 38.14 -66.70
N ARG A 888 16.34 37.10 -66.84
CA ARG A 888 15.50 36.85 -68.03
C ARG A 888 14.05 36.83 -67.60
N SER A 889 13.24 37.65 -68.25
CA SER A 889 11.79 37.67 -68.17
C SER A 889 11.18 37.17 -69.47
N ILE A 890 10.13 36.36 -69.38
CA ILE A 890 9.27 35.95 -70.50
C ILE A 890 7.84 36.24 -70.09
N HIS A 891 7.19 37.19 -70.75
CA HIS A 891 5.83 37.63 -70.48
C HIS A 891 4.91 37.30 -71.66
N VAL A 892 3.70 36.80 -71.37
CA VAL A 892 2.71 36.41 -72.38
C VAL A 892 1.70 37.54 -72.63
N LEU A 893 1.74 38.10 -73.83
CA LEU A 893 0.89 39.19 -74.32
C LEU A 893 -0.08 38.66 -75.38
N ASP A 894 -1.37 38.51 -75.05
CA ASP A 894 -2.43 38.14 -76.01
C ASP A 894 -2.04 36.94 -76.94
N GLN A 895 -1.46 35.88 -76.34
CA GLN A 895 -0.87 34.65 -76.95
C GLN A 895 0.58 34.75 -77.46
N GLU A 896 1.15 35.94 -77.61
CA GLU A 896 2.55 36.11 -78.01
C GLU A 896 3.50 36.13 -76.81
N ARG A 897 4.78 35.84 -77.05
CA ARG A 897 5.83 35.84 -76.02
C ARG A 897 6.79 36.99 -76.21
N MET A 898 6.80 37.90 -75.24
CA MET A 898 7.82 38.93 -75.11
C MET A 898 8.90 38.44 -74.15
N GLN A 899 10.17 38.52 -74.58
CA GLN A 899 11.35 38.16 -73.81
C GLN A 899 12.14 39.43 -73.48
N LEU A 900 12.62 39.56 -72.24
CA LEU A 900 13.42 40.69 -71.76
C LEU A 900 14.60 40.15 -70.94
N ASP A 901 15.82 40.28 -71.45
CA ASP A 901 17.08 39.93 -70.77
C ASP A 901 17.77 41.21 -70.28
N CYS A 902 18.26 41.25 -69.03
CA CYS A 902 18.97 42.40 -68.44
C CYS A 902 19.81 42.00 -67.21
N GLU A 903 20.55 42.93 -66.59
CA GLU A 903 21.31 42.65 -65.34
C GLU A 903 20.55 43.06 -64.06
N ASP A 904 19.71 44.09 -64.12
CA ASP A 904 18.83 44.51 -63.01
C ASP A 904 17.41 44.79 -63.54
N LEU A 905 16.40 44.19 -62.90
CA LEU A 905 14.98 44.32 -63.22
C LEU A 905 14.19 44.78 -62.00
N VAL A 906 13.51 45.92 -62.10
CA VAL A 906 12.49 46.37 -61.13
C VAL A 906 11.10 46.25 -61.76
N ALA A 907 10.33 45.25 -61.36
CA ALA A 907 8.94 45.05 -61.74
C ALA A 907 7.99 45.56 -60.65
N ASN A 908 6.92 46.24 -61.06
CA ASN A 908 5.81 46.63 -60.18
C ASN A 908 4.61 45.73 -60.49
N LEU A 909 4.14 45.02 -59.47
CA LEU A 909 2.92 44.25 -59.45
C LEU A 909 1.82 45.10 -58.80
N SER A 910 0.57 44.97 -59.25
CA SER A 910 -0.54 45.72 -58.65
C SER A 910 -0.79 45.28 -57.20
N THR A 911 -1.00 46.23 -56.31
CA THR A 911 -1.33 46.04 -54.89
C THR A 911 -2.75 46.46 -54.54
N ASP A 912 -3.57 46.84 -55.54
CA ASP A 912 -4.95 47.29 -55.35
C ASP A 912 -5.69 46.28 -54.45
N ALA A 913 -6.21 46.76 -53.31
CA ALA A 913 -6.92 45.92 -52.33
C ALA A 913 -8.27 45.37 -52.85
N ALA A 914 -8.64 45.72 -54.09
CA ALA A 914 -9.67 45.02 -54.83
C ALA A 914 -9.12 43.62 -55.24
N PRO A 915 -9.77 42.51 -54.86
CA PRO A 915 -9.27 41.15 -55.14
C PRO A 915 -9.02 40.89 -56.63
N ASP A 916 -9.70 41.64 -57.49
CA ASP A 916 -9.65 41.55 -58.95
C ASP A 916 -8.34 42.08 -59.58
N ARG A 917 -7.42 42.66 -58.80
CA ARG A 917 -6.22 43.32 -59.36
C ARG A 917 -4.87 42.94 -58.77
N GLN A 918 -4.81 42.43 -57.55
CA GLN A 918 -3.53 42.13 -56.88
C GLN A 918 -2.60 41.26 -57.76
N GLY A 919 -1.28 41.41 -57.58
CA GLY A 919 -0.20 40.58 -58.15
C GLY A 919 0.03 40.62 -59.67
N ARG A 920 -0.78 41.33 -60.45
CA ARG A 920 -0.58 41.46 -61.92
C ARG A 920 0.59 42.37 -62.23
N LEU A 921 1.46 41.99 -63.18
CA LEU A 921 2.51 42.87 -63.70
C LEU A 921 1.89 44.15 -64.30
N THR A 922 2.32 45.31 -63.80
CA THR A 922 1.86 46.64 -64.27
C THR A 922 2.95 47.35 -65.06
N SER A 923 4.19 47.29 -64.59
CA SER A 923 5.35 47.84 -65.30
C SER A 923 6.63 47.08 -64.95
N ALA A 924 7.63 47.10 -65.83
CA ALA A 924 8.96 46.60 -65.56
C ALA A 924 10.04 47.58 -66.05
N LEU A 925 11.07 47.81 -65.25
CA LEU A 925 12.23 48.62 -65.59
C LEU A 925 13.46 47.72 -65.61
N ALA A 926 13.96 47.42 -66.80
CA ALA A 926 15.17 46.65 -67.03
C ALA A 926 16.37 47.57 -67.30
N SER A 927 17.51 47.26 -66.70
CA SER A 927 18.74 48.04 -66.84
C SER A 927 20.00 47.17 -66.82
N GLY A 928 21.15 47.79 -67.14
CA GLY A 928 22.44 47.09 -67.21
C GLY A 928 22.67 46.33 -68.53
N GLY A 929 22.08 46.80 -69.63
CA GLY A 929 22.14 46.12 -70.93
C GLY A 929 20.88 45.30 -71.19
N ALA A 930 19.76 46.01 -71.30
CA ALA A 930 18.44 45.43 -71.53
C ALA A 930 18.25 45.09 -73.03
N TRP A 931 17.86 43.85 -73.30
CA TRP A 931 17.50 43.35 -74.62
C TRP A 931 16.09 42.76 -74.58
N LEU A 932 15.20 43.31 -75.40
CA LEU A 932 13.78 43.02 -75.47
C LEU A 932 13.45 42.44 -76.85
N ARG A 933 12.69 41.34 -76.91
CA ARG A 933 12.27 40.70 -78.15
C ARG A 933 10.80 40.28 -78.10
N THR A 934 10.02 40.67 -79.11
CA THR A 934 8.66 40.14 -79.38
C THR A 934 8.35 40.20 -80.87
N GLN A 935 7.46 39.34 -81.37
CA GLN A 935 7.11 39.21 -82.81
C GLN A 935 8.32 39.06 -83.76
N GLY A 936 9.46 38.58 -83.26
CA GLY A 936 10.73 38.52 -83.99
C GLY A 936 11.50 39.86 -84.08
N ARG A 937 10.89 41.00 -83.72
CA ARG A 937 11.60 42.29 -83.57
C ARG A 937 12.39 42.32 -82.27
N GLU A 938 13.55 42.97 -82.30
CA GLU A 938 14.47 43.10 -81.16
C GLU A 938 14.77 44.57 -80.85
N LEU A 939 14.94 44.90 -79.57
CA LEU A 939 15.24 46.22 -79.04
C LEU A 939 16.33 46.10 -77.98
N ALA A 940 17.49 46.73 -78.20
CA ALA A 940 18.62 46.75 -77.27
C ALA A 940 18.91 48.18 -76.78
N ALA A 941 19.05 48.36 -75.47
CA ALA A 941 19.42 49.63 -74.83
C ALA A 941 20.10 49.39 -73.47
N GLY A 942 20.75 50.39 -72.89
CA GLY A 942 21.22 50.25 -71.49
C GLY A 942 20.08 50.23 -70.47
N GLN A 943 18.91 50.77 -70.83
CA GLN A 943 17.69 50.75 -70.02
C GLN A 943 16.43 50.63 -70.92
N VAL A 944 15.47 49.80 -70.50
CA VAL A 944 14.15 49.64 -71.11
C VAL A 944 13.09 49.70 -70.00
N SER A 945 12.11 50.60 -70.15
CA SER A 945 10.90 50.62 -69.32
C SER A 945 9.73 50.04 -70.13
N PHE A 946 8.99 49.12 -69.54
CA PHE A 946 7.84 48.45 -70.12
C PHE A 946 6.60 48.71 -69.27
N ASP A 947 5.53 49.21 -69.88
CA ASP A 947 4.19 49.31 -69.34
C ASP A 947 3.38 48.09 -69.82
N ALA A 948 3.05 47.21 -68.88
CA ALA A 948 2.34 45.96 -69.14
C ALA A 948 0.81 46.14 -69.26
N ILE A 949 0.28 47.29 -68.81
CA ILE A 949 -1.14 47.61 -68.93
C ILE A 949 -1.42 48.12 -70.35
N ASN A 950 -0.61 49.04 -70.84
CA ASN A 950 -0.75 49.66 -72.16
C ASN A 950 0.02 48.91 -73.26
N GLN A 951 0.86 47.93 -72.91
CA GLN A 951 1.75 47.19 -73.80
C GLN A 951 2.73 48.12 -74.56
N ILE A 952 3.38 49.04 -73.83
CA ILE A 952 4.32 50.02 -74.39
C ILE A 952 5.71 49.78 -73.81
N ALA A 953 6.73 49.63 -74.66
CA ALA A 953 8.13 49.67 -74.25
C ALA A 953 8.79 51.00 -74.67
N THR A 954 9.37 51.71 -73.72
CA THR A 954 10.20 52.91 -73.95
C THR A 954 11.67 52.61 -73.62
N ALA A 955 12.57 52.99 -74.50
CA ALA A 955 14.01 52.83 -74.31
C ALA A 955 14.75 54.14 -74.59
N ASP A 956 15.77 54.43 -73.78
CA ASP A 956 16.51 55.69 -73.79
C ASP A 956 18.02 55.46 -73.87
N ALA A 957 18.71 56.23 -74.72
CA ALA A 957 20.14 56.10 -74.95
C ALA A 957 21.04 56.76 -73.88
N ASN A 958 20.43 57.49 -72.94
CA ASN A 958 21.15 58.29 -71.94
C ASN A 958 21.99 57.43 -70.96
N ILE A 959 21.72 56.13 -70.91
CA ILE A 959 22.41 55.15 -70.07
C ILE A 959 22.85 54.01 -71.00
N GLY A 960 24.16 53.77 -71.10
CA GLY A 960 24.73 52.58 -71.75
C GLY A 960 24.91 52.59 -73.28
N GLY A 961 24.46 53.62 -74.01
CA GLY A 961 24.71 53.76 -75.46
C GLY A 961 23.43 53.87 -76.31
N PRO A 962 23.54 53.97 -77.64
CA PRO A 962 22.40 54.21 -78.53
C PRO A 962 21.41 53.05 -78.51
N VAL A 963 20.11 53.36 -78.46
CA VAL A 963 19.04 52.36 -78.59
C VAL A 963 19.09 51.77 -79.99
N THR A 964 19.12 50.44 -80.11
CA THR A 964 19.15 49.73 -81.39
C THR A 964 17.91 48.87 -81.54
N ILE A 965 17.12 49.08 -82.60
CA ILE A 965 15.98 48.24 -83.00
C ILE A 965 16.40 47.38 -84.18
N THR A 966 16.07 46.10 -84.20
CA THR A 966 16.20 45.22 -85.38
C THR A 966 14.84 44.64 -85.73
N ASP A 967 14.34 44.90 -86.95
CA ASP A 967 13.18 44.20 -87.50
C ASP A 967 13.67 43.16 -88.53
N PRO A 968 13.42 41.85 -88.34
CA PRO A 968 13.86 40.81 -89.27
C PRO A 968 13.24 40.92 -90.67
N LYS A 969 12.10 41.62 -90.82
CA LYS A 969 11.48 41.90 -92.13
C LYS A 969 12.28 42.92 -92.95
N THR A 970 13.03 43.82 -92.29
CA THR A 970 13.85 44.85 -92.95
C THR A 970 15.34 44.48 -92.98
N GLY A 971 15.81 43.71 -92.00
CA GLY A 971 17.21 43.27 -91.88
C GLY A 971 18.21 44.37 -91.51
N VAL A 972 17.76 45.62 -91.35
CA VAL A 972 18.61 46.78 -91.05
C VAL A 972 18.37 47.25 -89.62
N PRO A 973 19.39 47.26 -88.74
CA PRO A 973 19.25 47.79 -87.39
C PRO A 973 19.14 49.32 -87.42
N VAL A 974 18.15 49.88 -86.72
CA VAL A 974 17.93 51.32 -86.58
C VAL A 974 18.48 51.79 -85.25
N LYS A 975 19.40 52.77 -85.26
CA LYS A 975 19.95 53.39 -84.05
C LYS A 975 19.25 54.71 -83.75
N ALA A 976 18.82 54.92 -82.51
CA ALA A 976 18.06 56.08 -82.07
C ALA A 976 18.48 56.55 -80.66
N SER A 977 18.18 57.79 -80.31
CA SER A 977 18.39 58.31 -78.94
C SER A 977 17.26 57.93 -77.99
N HIS A 978 16.05 57.75 -78.52
CA HIS A 978 14.86 57.31 -77.77
C HIS A 978 13.95 56.50 -78.69
N VAL A 979 13.32 55.45 -78.15
CA VAL A 979 12.35 54.59 -78.86
C VAL A 979 11.13 54.39 -78.00
N THR A 980 9.94 54.52 -78.60
CA THR A 980 8.67 54.06 -78.04
C THR A 980 8.08 52.98 -78.94
N TRP A 981 7.84 51.79 -78.41
CA TRP A 981 7.24 50.65 -79.11
C TRP A 981 5.88 50.34 -78.49
N TYR A 982 4.81 50.63 -79.23
CA TYR A 982 3.43 50.28 -78.90
C TYR A 982 3.18 48.87 -79.45
N MET A 983 3.33 47.84 -78.62
CA MET A 983 3.29 46.45 -79.08
C MET A 983 1.90 46.05 -79.58
N LYS A 984 0.85 46.51 -78.89
CA LYS A 984 -0.56 46.28 -79.23
C LYS A 984 -0.92 46.70 -80.67
N ASP A 985 -0.31 47.78 -81.15
CA ASP A 985 -0.55 48.35 -82.48
C ASP A 985 0.57 48.00 -83.48
N ASP A 986 1.53 47.14 -83.10
CA ASP A 986 2.80 46.84 -83.79
C ASP A 986 3.59 48.10 -84.27
N ARG A 987 3.44 49.22 -83.56
CA ARG A 987 3.95 50.53 -83.98
C ARG A 987 5.21 50.93 -83.22
N ILE A 988 6.24 51.38 -83.94
CA ILE A 988 7.50 51.88 -83.37
C ILE A 988 7.71 53.35 -83.75
N GLU A 989 7.94 54.20 -82.75
CA GLU A 989 8.29 55.61 -82.87
C GLU A 989 9.74 55.81 -82.39
N ALA A 990 10.66 56.12 -83.31
CA ALA A 990 12.06 56.36 -83.00
C ALA A 990 12.40 57.85 -83.13
N LYS A 991 13.05 58.43 -82.10
CA LYS A 991 13.48 59.83 -82.05
C LYS A 991 15.01 59.90 -82.01
N GLY A 992 15.58 60.92 -82.67
CA GLY A 992 17.03 61.07 -82.79
C GLY A 992 17.70 59.91 -83.55
N VAL A 993 17.08 59.46 -84.64
CA VAL A 993 17.61 58.37 -85.48
C VAL A 993 18.95 58.78 -86.09
N GLN A 994 19.99 58.01 -85.84
CA GLN A 994 21.30 58.18 -86.45
C GLN A 994 21.31 57.50 -87.82
N GLN A 995 21.56 58.26 -88.89
CA GLN A 995 21.77 57.67 -90.20
C GLN A 995 23.02 56.79 -90.18
N ILE A 996 22.82 55.48 -90.37
CA ILE A 996 23.92 54.56 -90.64
C ILE A 996 24.38 54.82 -92.07
N ALA A 997 25.54 55.45 -92.23
CA ALA A 997 26.20 55.52 -93.52
C ALA A 997 26.56 54.08 -93.95
N ALA A 998 25.92 53.60 -95.01
CA ALA A 998 26.23 52.29 -95.56
C ALA A 998 27.71 52.26 -96.01
N PRO A 999 28.50 51.22 -95.68
CA PRO A 999 29.80 51.04 -96.29
C PRO A 999 29.63 50.86 -97.81
N LYS A 1000 30.50 51.50 -98.59
CA LYS A 1000 30.60 51.33 -100.05
C LYS A 1000 31.22 49.99 -100.41
#